data_AF-A0A1I7XIZ9-F1
#
_entry.id   AF-A0A1I7XIZ9-F1
#
_cell.length_a   1.000
_cell.length_b   1.000
_cell.length_c   1.000
_cell.angle_alpha   90.00
_cell.angle_beta   90.00
_cell.angle_gamma   90.00
#
_symmetry.space_group_name_H-M   'P 1'
#
loop_
_entity.id
_entity.type
_entity.pdbx_description
1 polymer ?
#
loop_
_entity_poly.entity_id
_entity_poly.type
_entity_poly.pdbx_seq_one_letter_code
_entity_poly.pdbx_strand_id
1 'polypeptide(L)'
;MSSVTCCSRENEGEKKLRHLQVSKTSTEEEELLFDNKIWIPDQELGFRLVTVLDDGLNDVLVGFRDEQGFFEKKRVNRKECELPSHNSANEDLCILTEPNVATVLDSLSRRYQHSVIHLESYFSGESGAGKTENTKKIIDYILYCCGDAESTSTIDGHCIGSDIVNCGVLLESFGNARTNHNNNSSRFVDLLEKSRVVNHNQGNRNFHIFYQLLSSAFGKEVKDSLKLSKSVDKYKFLNQGGVPVDRDIDDAEGGRTTDKAMTQLGISDSEKVAIFEIIAACILIGEIKFGERTGLDMSYVEGKSEVDAISHLFGLKSSRLVDALTQPTIRIGDKLIRKNQNMKKSSYSAAAMANVLYERLFSWVLDKCNTAISRRTALAKPCMTRFIGVLDIPGFEIMQKNSFEQFCINYTNEKLQQFFNHFMFIKEQAEYLEENIIWNQVDYAFDLQPTIDLIEKPLGLFALLEEECVVPNGSDMSLLEKYCTNLARHSQFTRSKPSQRCQTVRHFSIKHYAGFVDYNIEQWVEKNRDAVEMSVLELLAESSHFLVQQLFPPGVMEYLKVSEYVVRASHRVFSLMSLYFDIKYLVGTISKDQASQEQNNYVKSLRSTVADISSLEAKRRDYISAIITKLQAYIRGFYMERDCCRKLRRKEAILTIQLNVRSFCEITDWPWFRLLSLIRPLIPKDRERAKIQELIEHNSELQKKNEETLIENLKLTTSCELLREKCAEVEQNADEERMIAAQSMAEKEKEIKKIRLEMQQNEDVFDVLEKKYNEQHQKVMVNI
;
A
#
# COMPACT_ATOMS: atom_id res chain seq x y z
N MET A 1 -6.89 62.59 16.65
CA MET A 1 -6.83 62.22 15.22
C MET A 1 -5.57 61.44 14.98
N SER A 2 -5.67 60.12 14.86
CA SER A 2 -4.67 59.25 14.24
C SER A 2 -5.23 57.83 14.27
N SER A 3 -5.70 57.41 13.10
CA SER A 3 -6.17 56.07 12.73
C SER A 3 -5.09 55.02 12.92
N VAL A 4 -5.44 53.91 13.59
CA VAL A 4 -4.66 52.66 13.55
C VAL A 4 -5.54 51.59 12.93
N THR A 5 -5.14 51.20 11.73
CA THR A 5 -5.49 50.01 10.95
C THR A 5 -5.52 48.75 11.80
N CYS A 6 -6.66 48.05 11.80
CA CYS A 6 -6.73 46.64 12.17
C CYS A 6 -6.91 45.83 10.87
N CYS A 7 -5.82 45.25 10.38
CA CYS A 7 -5.87 44.22 9.35
C CYS A 7 -6.56 42.98 9.93
N SER A 8 -7.77 42.70 9.49
CA SER A 8 -8.37 41.37 9.53
C SER A 8 -7.54 40.46 8.61
N ARG A 9 -6.59 39.72 9.19
CA ARG A 9 -6.07 38.48 8.58
C ARG A 9 -7.22 37.47 8.58
N GLU A 10 -7.97 37.43 7.49
CA GLU A 10 -8.81 36.28 7.17
C GLU A 10 -7.89 35.06 7.01
N ASN A 11 -8.08 34.05 7.85
CA ASN A 11 -7.32 32.81 7.82
C ASN A 11 -7.52 32.12 6.46
N GLU A 12 -6.44 31.89 5.71
CA GLU A 12 -6.45 31.09 4.47
C GLU A 12 -6.99 29.66 4.69
N GLY A 13 -6.97 29.15 5.93
CA GLY A 13 -7.54 27.86 6.32
C GLY A 13 -9.07 27.77 6.22
N GLU A 14 -9.81 28.87 6.44
CA GLU A 14 -11.27 28.88 6.29
C GLU A 14 -11.72 28.85 4.81
N LYS A 15 -10.87 29.33 3.89
CA LYS A 15 -11.14 29.26 2.45
C LYS A 15 -11.11 27.82 1.93
N LYS A 16 -10.23 26.96 2.46
CA LYS A 16 -10.15 25.53 2.06
C LYS A 16 -11.42 24.75 2.36
N LEU A 17 -12.10 25.04 3.47
CA LEU A 17 -13.33 24.34 3.89
C LEU A 17 -14.59 24.79 3.14
N ARG A 18 -14.60 26.00 2.56
CA ARG A 18 -15.74 26.50 1.75
C ARG A 18 -15.88 25.81 0.40
N HIS A 19 -14.88 25.08 -0.08
CA HIS A 19 -14.92 24.39 -1.37
C HIS A 19 -15.87 23.17 -1.40
N LEU A 20 -16.42 22.74 -0.25
CA LEU A 20 -17.34 21.60 -0.15
C LEU A 20 -18.81 22.01 0.08
N GLN A 21 -19.11 23.31 0.16
CA GLN A 21 -20.49 23.79 0.29
C GLN A 21 -20.99 24.27 -1.06
N VAL A 22 -22.08 23.67 -1.55
CA VAL A 22 -22.82 24.21 -2.70
C VAL A 22 -23.32 25.59 -2.29
N SER A 23 -22.99 26.62 -3.06
CA SER A 23 -23.62 27.93 -2.85
C SER A 23 -25.12 27.75 -3.00
N LYS A 24 -25.89 28.07 -1.95
CA LYS A 24 -27.36 28.18 -2.00
C LYS A 24 -27.75 29.33 -2.93
N THR A 25 -27.58 29.14 -4.22
CA THR A 25 -28.05 30.04 -5.27
C THR A 25 -29.31 29.43 -5.85
N SER A 26 -30.43 30.09 -5.54
CA SER A 26 -31.70 30.12 -6.27
C SER A 26 -32.48 28.81 -6.46
N THR A 27 -33.08 28.31 -5.38
CA THR A 27 -34.20 27.33 -5.46
C THR A 27 -35.42 27.84 -6.24
N GLU A 28 -35.60 29.16 -6.37
CA GLU A 28 -36.78 29.74 -7.04
C GLU A 28 -36.62 29.92 -8.58
N GLU A 29 -35.39 29.97 -9.11
CA GLU A 29 -35.16 30.10 -10.56
C GLU A 29 -35.10 28.72 -11.28
N GLU A 30 -34.82 27.64 -10.56
CA GLU A 30 -34.68 26.28 -11.12
C GLU A 30 -36.03 25.58 -11.38
N GLU A 31 -37.09 25.90 -10.63
CA GLU A 31 -38.43 25.32 -10.83
C GLU A 31 -39.01 25.63 -12.22
N LEU A 32 -38.66 26.79 -12.79
CA LEU A 32 -39.09 27.23 -14.13
C LEU A 32 -38.27 26.63 -15.28
N LEU A 33 -37.15 25.96 -14.99
CA LEU A 33 -36.18 25.53 -16.01
C LEU A 33 -36.53 24.17 -16.67
N PHE A 34 -37.40 23.39 -16.01
CA PHE A 34 -37.73 22.01 -16.37
C PHE A 34 -39.19 21.78 -16.79
N ASP A 35 -40.03 22.82 -16.76
CA ASP A 35 -41.41 22.72 -17.23
C ASP A 35 -41.45 22.29 -18.71
N ASN A 36 -42.24 21.25 -19.00
CA ASN A 36 -42.39 20.62 -20.31
C ASN A 36 -41.08 20.06 -20.92
N LYS A 37 -40.11 19.64 -20.10
CA LYS A 37 -38.89 18.98 -20.58
C LYS A 37 -38.78 17.53 -20.11
N ILE A 38 -38.16 16.70 -20.94
CA ILE A 38 -37.85 15.29 -20.65
C ILE A 38 -36.44 14.95 -21.11
N TRP A 39 -35.82 13.96 -20.49
CA TRP A 39 -34.56 13.39 -20.92
C TRP A 39 -34.82 12.32 -21.98
N ILE A 40 -34.05 12.35 -23.07
CA ILE A 40 -34.03 11.30 -24.09
C ILE A 40 -32.60 10.76 -24.26
N PRO A 41 -32.43 9.49 -24.64
CA PRO A 41 -31.13 8.93 -24.94
C PRO A 41 -30.51 9.59 -26.17
N ASP A 42 -29.23 9.92 -26.05
CA ASP A 42 -28.41 10.59 -27.06
C ASP A 42 -27.10 9.83 -27.25
N GLN A 43 -26.65 9.68 -28.50
CA GLN A 43 -25.47 8.86 -28.80
C GLN A 43 -24.15 9.53 -28.38
N GLU A 44 -24.11 10.85 -28.25
CA GLU A 44 -22.89 11.61 -27.94
C GLU A 44 -22.86 12.06 -26.47
N LEU A 45 -24.01 12.51 -25.94
CA LEU A 45 -24.12 13.01 -24.57
C LEU A 45 -24.63 11.96 -23.57
N GLY A 46 -25.01 10.77 -24.04
CA GLY A 46 -25.70 9.74 -23.26
C GLY A 46 -27.18 10.09 -23.06
N PHE A 47 -27.47 11.25 -22.46
CA PHE A 47 -28.82 11.78 -22.30
C PHE A 47 -28.88 13.27 -22.61
N ARG A 48 -29.97 13.70 -23.27
CA ARG A 48 -30.21 15.09 -23.64
C ARG A 48 -31.56 15.57 -23.11
N LEU A 49 -31.58 16.77 -22.53
CA LEU A 49 -32.80 17.41 -22.08
C LEU A 49 -33.50 18.07 -23.26
N VAL A 50 -34.74 17.68 -23.54
CA VAL A 50 -35.50 18.11 -24.71
C VAL A 50 -36.89 18.59 -24.33
N THR A 51 -37.48 19.47 -25.14
CA THR A 51 -38.82 20.02 -24.87
C THR A 51 -39.89 19.15 -25.51
N VAL A 52 -40.92 18.80 -24.74
CA VAL A 52 -42.08 18.05 -25.23
C VAL A 52 -42.94 18.97 -26.09
N LEU A 53 -43.19 18.58 -27.33
CA LEU A 53 -44.03 19.31 -28.29
C LEU A 53 -45.43 18.69 -28.43
N ASP A 54 -45.54 17.37 -28.33
CA ASP A 54 -46.80 16.61 -28.38
C ASP A 54 -46.64 15.30 -27.57
N ASP A 55 -47.56 15.03 -26.66
CA ASP A 55 -47.49 13.89 -25.73
C ASP A 55 -48.49 12.79 -26.12
N GLY A 56 -48.02 11.81 -26.88
CA GLY A 56 -48.80 10.63 -27.28
C GLY A 56 -48.79 9.52 -26.22
N LEU A 57 -49.68 8.54 -26.38
CA LEU A 57 -49.82 7.40 -25.45
C LEU A 57 -48.61 6.47 -25.47
N ASN A 58 -47.97 6.27 -26.63
CA ASN A 58 -46.82 5.36 -26.80
C ASN A 58 -45.53 6.08 -27.22
N ASP A 59 -45.67 7.26 -27.80
CA ASP A 59 -44.60 8.02 -28.43
C ASP A 59 -44.75 9.52 -28.15
N VAL A 60 -43.62 10.17 -27.86
CA VAL A 60 -43.55 11.59 -27.51
C VAL A 60 -42.81 12.31 -28.63
N LEU A 61 -43.41 13.40 -29.14
CA LEU A 61 -42.74 14.28 -30.08
C LEU A 61 -41.95 15.32 -29.28
N VAL A 62 -40.65 15.32 -29.45
CA VAL A 62 -39.72 16.21 -28.76
C VAL A 62 -39.03 17.15 -29.73
N GLY A 63 -38.76 18.37 -29.26
CA GLY A 63 -37.99 19.38 -29.98
C GLY A 63 -36.71 19.72 -29.23
N PHE A 64 -35.59 19.77 -29.95
CA PHE A 64 -34.30 20.19 -29.41
C PHE A 64 -33.46 20.91 -30.46
N ARG A 65 -32.41 21.61 -30.03
CA ARG A 65 -31.44 22.22 -30.94
C ARG A 65 -30.22 21.33 -31.06
N ASP A 66 -29.72 21.13 -32.26
CA ASP A 66 -28.45 20.44 -32.51
C ASP A 66 -27.25 21.31 -32.09
N GLU A 67 -26.03 20.75 -32.17
CA GLU A 67 -24.78 21.46 -31.82
C GLU A 67 -24.50 22.68 -32.70
N GLN A 68 -25.18 22.79 -33.85
CA GLN A 68 -25.06 23.87 -34.82
C GLN A 68 -26.18 24.93 -34.64
N GLY A 69 -27.08 24.72 -33.68
CA GLY A 69 -28.17 25.62 -33.30
C GLY A 69 -29.49 25.44 -34.07
N PHE A 70 -29.58 24.46 -34.99
CA PHE A 70 -30.78 24.17 -35.76
C PHE A 70 -31.80 23.38 -34.93
N PHE A 71 -33.09 23.70 -35.12
CA PHE A 71 -34.17 23.07 -34.38
C PHE A 71 -34.62 21.78 -35.07
N GLU A 72 -34.46 20.66 -34.39
CA GLU A 72 -34.84 19.32 -34.83
C GLU A 72 -36.05 18.82 -34.05
N LYS A 73 -36.93 18.06 -34.72
CA LYS A 73 -38.08 17.37 -34.10
C LYS A 73 -37.89 15.87 -34.25
N LYS A 74 -37.98 15.15 -33.14
CA LYS A 74 -37.80 13.68 -33.10
C LYS A 74 -38.97 13.04 -32.36
N ARG A 75 -39.41 11.88 -32.83
CA ARG A 75 -40.44 11.07 -32.17
C ARG A 75 -39.73 9.94 -31.42
N VAL A 76 -39.90 9.89 -30.11
CA VAL A 76 -39.20 8.97 -29.21
C VAL A 76 -40.21 8.11 -28.47
N ASN A 77 -39.89 6.85 -28.18
CA ASN A 77 -40.79 5.99 -27.43
C ASN A 77 -40.90 6.48 -25.98
N ARG A 78 -42.11 6.56 -25.43
CA ARG A 78 -42.34 7.06 -24.07
C ARG A 78 -41.60 6.23 -23.01
N LYS A 79 -41.33 4.95 -23.27
CA LYS A 79 -40.60 4.06 -22.36
C LYS A 79 -39.10 4.38 -22.25
N GLU A 80 -38.54 5.08 -23.23
CA GLU A 80 -37.12 5.46 -23.28
C GLU A 80 -36.90 6.87 -22.72
N CYS A 81 -37.96 7.59 -22.37
CA CYS A 81 -37.90 8.96 -21.87
C CYS A 81 -37.83 8.96 -20.34
N GLU A 82 -36.96 9.79 -19.75
CA GLU A 82 -36.85 9.96 -18.30
C GLU A 82 -37.28 11.37 -17.87
N LEU A 83 -37.87 11.50 -16.68
CA LEU A 83 -38.38 12.79 -16.16
C LEU A 83 -37.27 13.57 -15.44
N PRO A 84 -37.15 14.89 -15.60
CA PRO A 84 -36.19 15.67 -14.84
C PRO A 84 -36.61 15.81 -13.37
N SER A 85 -35.64 15.82 -12.45
CA SER A 85 -35.88 16.08 -11.03
C SER A 85 -35.86 17.57 -10.71
N HIS A 86 -36.86 18.06 -9.97
CA HIS A 86 -37.02 19.48 -9.64
C HIS A 86 -35.99 20.00 -8.63
N ASN A 87 -35.29 19.11 -7.94
CA ASN A 87 -34.32 19.42 -6.88
C ASN A 87 -32.91 18.90 -7.18
N SER A 88 -32.54 18.89 -8.47
CA SER A 88 -31.24 18.43 -8.98
C SER A 88 -30.00 19.11 -8.34
N ALA A 89 -30.15 20.30 -7.75
CA ALA A 89 -29.08 21.06 -7.11
C ALA A 89 -28.85 20.75 -5.61
N ASN A 90 -29.68 19.91 -4.97
CA ASN A 90 -29.49 19.55 -3.55
C ASN A 90 -28.17 18.81 -3.30
N GLU A 91 -27.62 18.92 -2.08
CA GLU A 91 -26.33 18.30 -1.70
C GLU A 91 -26.38 16.76 -1.68
N ASP A 92 -27.51 16.17 -1.31
CA ASP A 92 -27.72 14.73 -1.23
C ASP A 92 -28.53 14.22 -2.43
N LEU A 93 -27.96 13.28 -3.20
CA LEU A 93 -28.62 12.65 -4.35
C LEU A 93 -29.81 11.78 -3.92
N CYS A 94 -29.86 11.33 -2.67
CA CYS A 94 -30.97 10.55 -2.14
C CYS A 94 -32.26 11.36 -2.00
N ILE A 95 -32.19 12.69 -2.11
CA ILE A 95 -33.34 13.59 -1.99
C ILE A 95 -34.00 13.83 -3.36
N LEU A 96 -33.40 13.39 -4.48
CA LEU A 96 -33.93 13.63 -5.82
C LEU A 96 -35.39 13.16 -5.94
N THR A 97 -36.27 14.03 -6.45
CA THR A 97 -37.69 13.70 -6.67
C THR A 97 -37.85 12.60 -7.71
N GLU A 98 -36.99 12.58 -8.73
CA GLU A 98 -36.95 11.56 -9.77
C GLU A 98 -35.51 11.00 -9.88
N PRO A 99 -35.19 9.90 -9.15
CA PRO A 99 -33.84 9.32 -9.10
C PRO A 99 -33.58 8.41 -10.31
N ASN A 100 -33.68 8.97 -11.51
CA ASN A 100 -33.35 8.26 -12.76
C ASN A 100 -31.92 8.55 -13.22
N VAL A 101 -31.44 7.72 -14.16
CA VAL A 101 -30.04 7.72 -14.59
C VAL A 101 -29.65 9.07 -15.17
N ALA A 102 -30.50 9.66 -16.01
CA ALA A 102 -30.25 10.95 -16.65
C ALA A 102 -30.14 12.09 -15.63
N THR A 103 -31.04 12.15 -14.65
CA THR A 103 -31.03 13.21 -13.63
C THR A 103 -29.84 13.05 -12.67
N VAL A 104 -29.50 11.82 -12.28
CA VAL A 104 -28.33 11.58 -11.45
C VAL A 104 -27.06 12.02 -12.19
N LEU A 105 -26.92 11.66 -13.47
CA LEU A 105 -25.77 12.07 -14.29
C LEU A 105 -25.66 13.58 -14.48
N ASP A 106 -26.77 14.27 -14.73
CA ASP A 106 -26.80 15.74 -14.85
C ASP A 106 -26.44 16.42 -13.52
N SER A 107 -27.02 15.96 -12.41
CA SER A 107 -26.71 16.46 -11.07
C SER A 107 -25.22 16.26 -10.73
N LEU A 108 -24.66 15.09 -11.05
CA LEU A 108 -23.24 14.80 -10.85
C LEU A 108 -22.34 15.67 -11.75
N SER A 109 -22.71 15.85 -13.02
CA SER A 109 -21.96 16.66 -13.98
C SER A 109 -21.89 18.12 -13.56
N ARG A 110 -23.02 18.71 -13.12
CA ARG A 110 -23.05 20.08 -12.59
C ARG A 110 -22.20 20.20 -11.35
N ARG A 111 -22.30 19.25 -10.42
CA ARG A 111 -21.48 19.25 -9.20
C ARG A 111 -19.99 19.15 -9.49
N TYR A 112 -19.59 18.40 -10.51
CA TYR A 112 -18.20 18.34 -10.99
C TYR A 112 -17.75 19.68 -11.58
N GLN A 113 -18.57 20.29 -12.44
CA GLN A 113 -18.30 21.62 -13.02
C GLN A 113 -18.19 22.72 -11.95
N HIS A 114 -19.02 22.66 -10.92
CA HIS A 114 -18.98 23.56 -9.77
C HIS A 114 -17.90 23.20 -8.74
N SER A 115 -17.08 22.18 -8.99
CA SER A 115 -16.02 21.69 -8.09
C SER A 115 -16.51 21.32 -6.68
N VAL A 116 -17.80 21.02 -6.54
CA VAL A 116 -18.44 20.67 -5.26
C VAL A 116 -18.14 19.23 -4.89
N ILE A 117 -18.14 18.34 -5.88
CA ILE A 117 -17.73 16.95 -5.67
C ILE A 117 -16.36 16.73 -6.33
N HIS A 118 -15.38 16.37 -5.51
CA HIS A 118 -14.30 15.48 -5.96
C HIS A 118 -14.88 14.06 -6.01
N LEU A 119 -15.58 13.74 -7.11
CA LEU A 119 -16.31 12.50 -7.25
C LEU A 119 -15.28 11.40 -7.45
N GLU A 120 -15.06 10.58 -6.45
CA GLU A 120 -14.34 9.33 -6.64
C GLU A 120 -14.68 8.37 -5.51
N SER A 121 -15.43 7.36 -5.91
CA SER A 121 -15.62 6.10 -5.21
C SER A 121 -14.36 5.72 -4.43
N TYR A 122 -14.53 5.64 -3.10
CA TYR A 122 -13.51 5.28 -2.13
C TYR A 122 -12.83 3.92 -2.39
N PHE A 123 -13.40 3.09 -3.29
CA PHE A 123 -12.98 1.70 -3.46
C PHE A 123 -12.95 1.21 -4.92
N SER A 124 -13.64 1.86 -5.85
CA SER A 124 -13.85 1.32 -7.21
C SER A 124 -13.88 2.44 -8.24
N GLY A 125 -12.84 2.51 -9.08
CA GLY A 125 -12.81 3.46 -10.18
C GLY A 125 -11.80 3.04 -11.22
N GLU A 126 -11.99 3.48 -12.46
CA GLU A 126 -11.05 3.22 -13.54
C GLU A 126 -9.66 3.84 -13.23
N SER A 127 -8.64 3.35 -13.93
CA SER A 127 -7.28 3.92 -13.83
C SER A 127 -7.30 5.41 -14.18
N GLY A 128 -6.79 6.26 -13.27
CA GLY A 128 -6.79 7.72 -13.45
C GLY A 128 -7.92 8.47 -12.74
N ALA A 129 -8.89 7.77 -12.17
CA ALA A 129 -9.90 8.36 -11.29
C ALA A 129 -9.32 8.62 -9.89
N GLY A 130 -8.25 9.41 -9.75
CA GLY A 130 -7.78 10.11 -8.52
C GLY A 130 -7.81 9.43 -7.13
N LYS A 131 -7.94 8.10 -7.02
CA LYS A 131 -7.94 7.31 -5.78
C LYS A 131 -6.82 7.68 -4.81
N THR A 132 -5.58 7.69 -5.29
CA THR A 132 -4.39 8.05 -4.51
C THR A 132 -4.45 9.48 -3.97
N GLU A 133 -4.96 10.43 -4.74
CA GLU A 133 -5.11 11.83 -4.32
C GLU A 133 -6.19 11.98 -3.22
N ASN A 134 -7.26 11.20 -3.28
CA ASN A 134 -8.27 11.19 -2.21
C ASN A 134 -7.73 10.55 -0.94
N THR A 135 -6.96 9.45 -1.06
CA THR A 135 -6.25 8.83 0.06
C THR A 135 -5.33 9.84 0.76
N LYS A 136 -4.58 10.65 0.00
CA LYS A 136 -3.78 11.75 0.57
C LYS A 136 -4.62 12.76 1.32
N LYS A 137 -5.73 13.24 0.72
CA LYS A 137 -6.63 14.21 1.39
C LYS A 137 -7.23 13.65 2.68
N ILE A 138 -7.54 12.35 2.73
CA ILE A 138 -8.02 11.69 3.95
C ILE A 138 -6.93 11.70 5.01
N ILE A 139 -5.70 11.30 4.65
CA ILE A 139 -4.55 11.33 5.55
C ILE A 139 -4.31 12.75 6.06
N ASP A 140 -4.27 13.75 5.17
CA ASP A 140 -4.12 15.17 5.51
C ASP A 140 -5.22 15.65 6.47
N TYR A 141 -6.46 15.24 6.23
CA TYR A 141 -7.58 15.57 7.11
C TYR A 141 -7.44 14.92 8.49
N ILE A 142 -7.04 13.65 8.57
CA ILE A 142 -6.78 12.96 9.83
C ILE A 142 -5.65 13.65 10.58
N LEU A 143 -4.54 13.96 9.91
CA LEU A 143 -3.40 14.69 10.50
C LEU A 143 -3.80 16.08 11.00
N TYR A 144 -4.64 16.79 10.25
CA TYR A 144 -5.20 18.06 10.67
C TYR A 144 -6.08 17.92 11.92
N CYS A 145 -6.98 16.94 11.96
CA CYS A 145 -7.88 16.69 13.10
C CYS A 145 -7.13 16.27 14.36
N CYS A 146 -6.00 15.57 14.22
CA CYS A 146 -5.15 15.16 15.34
C CYS A 146 -4.37 16.32 15.98
N GLY A 147 -4.39 17.53 15.40
CA GLY A 147 -3.74 18.71 15.98
C GLY A 147 -2.22 18.78 15.78
N ASP A 148 -1.66 17.89 14.95
CA ASP A 148 -0.22 17.81 14.65
C ASP A 148 0.28 18.94 13.74
N ALA A 149 -0.63 19.77 13.21
CA ALA A 149 -0.25 20.93 12.39
C ALA A 149 0.30 22.11 13.23
N GLU A 150 -0.02 22.21 14.52
CA GLU A 150 0.33 23.38 15.35
C GLU A 150 0.98 23.04 16.70
N SER A 151 1.16 21.77 17.06
CA SER A 151 1.88 21.39 18.27
C SER A 151 3.40 21.55 18.07
N THR A 152 3.89 22.76 18.35
CA THR A 152 5.30 23.14 18.55
C THR A 152 6.09 22.29 19.58
N SER A 153 5.55 21.18 20.07
CA SER A 153 6.29 20.19 20.86
C SER A 153 7.08 19.25 19.93
N THR A 154 8.05 19.81 19.22
CA THR A 154 9.11 19.04 18.59
C THR A 154 9.97 18.41 19.68
N ILE A 155 9.79 17.12 19.91
CA ILE A 155 10.88 16.30 20.45
C ILE A 155 11.70 15.91 19.20
N ASP A 156 12.90 16.47 19.07
CA ASP A 156 13.86 16.23 17.98
C ASP A 156 13.48 16.66 16.54
N GLY A 157 12.48 17.53 16.36
CA GLY A 157 12.20 18.15 15.04
C GLY A 157 11.45 17.26 14.03
N HIS A 158 10.87 16.14 14.47
CA HIS A 158 10.12 15.22 13.62
C HIS A 158 8.68 15.02 14.10
N CYS A 159 7.71 15.13 13.18
CA CYS A 159 6.28 14.91 13.42
C CYS A 159 5.83 13.64 12.69
N ILE A 160 5.01 12.79 13.33
CA ILE A 160 4.47 11.56 12.71
C ILE A 160 3.75 11.89 11.39
N GLY A 161 3.01 13.01 11.35
CA GLY A 161 2.37 13.48 10.12
C GLY A 161 3.36 13.76 8.99
N SER A 162 4.53 14.35 9.30
CA SER A 162 5.56 14.58 8.29
C SER A 162 6.19 13.28 7.80
N ASP A 163 6.35 12.26 8.64
CA ASP A 163 6.87 10.96 8.22
C ASP A 163 5.89 10.26 7.28
N ILE A 164 4.58 10.30 7.57
CA ILE A 164 3.56 9.68 6.71
C ILE A 164 3.57 10.31 5.31
N VAL A 165 3.63 11.63 5.23
CA VAL A 165 3.72 12.35 3.94
C VAL A 165 5.00 11.98 3.19
N ASN A 166 6.13 11.93 3.88
CA ASN A 166 7.42 11.55 3.28
C ASN A 166 7.46 10.09 2.81
N CYS A 167 6.84 9.17 3.55
CA CYS A 167 6.64 7.78 3.12
C CYS A 167 5.84 7.73 1.82
N GLY A 168 4.76 8.53 1.71
CA GLY A 168 3.98 8.64 0.49
C GLY A 168 4.83 9.06 -0.72
N VAL A 169 5.60 10.14 -0.60
CA VAL A 169 6.53 10.61 -1.65
C VAL A 169 7.50 9.52 -2.08
N LEU A 170 8.10 8.81 -1.11
CA LEU A 170 9.08 7.77 -1.38
C LEU A 170 8.43 6.57 -2.11
N LEU A 171 7.26 6.13 -1.66
CA LEU A 171 6.54 5.02 -2.27
C LEU A 171 6.03 5.36 -3.67
N GLU A 172 5.60 6.60 -3.94
CA GLU A 172 5.23 7.03 -5.29
C GLU A 172 6.43 7.03 -6.23
N SER A 173 7.58 7.50 -5.75
CA SER A 173 8.78 7.53 -6.56
C SER A 173 9.22 6.13 -7.01
N PHE A 174 9.12 5.12 -6.14
CA PHE A 174 9.56 3.75 -6.44
C PHE A 174 8.45 2.84 -6.99
N GLY A 175 7.19 3.14 -6.68
CA GLY A 175 6.04 2.29 -6.96
C GLY A 175 5.08 2.82 -8.03
N ASN A 176 5.16 4.11 -8.39
CA ASN A 176 4.30 4.68 -9.43
C ASN A 176 5.01 4.77 -10.78
N ALA A 177 4.21 4.70 -11.83
CA ALA A 177 4.64 4.88 -13.20
C ALA A 177 3.55 5.54 -14.05
N ARG A 178 3.97 6.16 -15.15
CA ARG A 178 3.06 6.70 -16.16
C ARG A 178 2.47 5.59 -17.04
N THR A 179 1.17 5.70 -17.29
CA THR A 179 0.45 4.99 -18.34
C THR A 179 -0.26 5.96 -19.29
N ASN A 180 -0.81 5.44 -20.40
CA ASN A 180 -1.56 6.25 -21.37
C ASN A 180 -2.79 6.96 -20.80
N HIS A 181 -3.29 6.58 -19.62
CA HIS A 181 -4.50 7.14 -19.02
C HIS A 181 -4.22 7.87 -17.71
N ASN A 182 -3.06 7.62 -17.09
CA ASN A 182 -2.69 8.22 -15.81
C ASN A 182 -1.18 8.49 -15.77
N ASN A 183 -0.81 9.75 -15.51
CA ASN A 183 0.58 10.19 -15.46
C ASN A 183 1.34 9.73 -14.19
N ASN A 184 0.64 9.49 -13.09
CA ASN A 184 1.21 9.07 -11.80
C ASN A 184 0.40 7.90 -11.23
N SER A 185 0.43 6.76 -11.91
CA SER A 185 -0.37 5.61 -11.48
C SER A 185 0.38 4.73 -10.50
N SER A 186 -0.22 4.46 -9.35
CA SER A 186 0.26 3.42 -8.44
C SER A 186 0.28 2.05 -9.13
N ARG A 187 1.39 1.32 -8.95
CA ARG A 187 1.62 -0.03 -9.49
C ARG A 187 2.00 -1.02 -8.38
N PHE A 188 1.59 -0.71 -7.16
CA PHE A 188 1.75 -1.55 -5.97
C PHE A 188 0.53 -1.42 -5.05
N VAL A 189 0.22 -2.49 -4.33
CA VAL A 189 -0.77 -2.55 -3.22
C VAL A 189 -0.20 -3.43 -2.13
N ASP A 190 0.25 -4.62 -2.54
CA ASP A 190 1.13 -5.54 -1.81
C ASP A 190 2.18 -6.17 -2.76
N LEU A 191 1.84 -6.24 -4.05
CA LEU A 191 2.68 -6.76 -5.12
C LEU A 191 3.05 -5.62 -6.08
N LEU A 192 4.33 -5.51 -6.38
CA LEU A 192 4.86 -4.57 -7.35
C LEU A 192 4.72 -5.14 -8.77
N GLU A 193 4.34 -4.31 -9.76
CA GLU A 193 4.36 -4.67 -11.19
C GLU A 193 5.82 -4.80 -11.70
N LYS A 194 6.58 -5.76 -11.18
CA LYS A 194 8.03 -5.90 -11.42
C LYS A 194 8.38 -6.08 -12.89
N SER A 195 7.52 -6.70 -13.68
CA SER A 195 7.74 -6.88 -15.12
C SER A 195 7.88 -5.56 -15.88
N ARG A 196 7.35 -4.45 -15.33
CA ARG A 196 7.51 -3.10 -15.88
C ARG A 196 8.97 -2.62 -15.92
N VAL A 197 9.81 -3.09 -15.00
CA VAL A 197 11.25 -2.75 -14.97
C VAL A 197 11.89 -3.15 -16.30
N VAL A 198 11.54 -4.31 -16.82
CA VAL A 198 12.11 -4.87 -18.04
C VAL A 198 11.29 -4.51 -19.27
N ASN A 199 9.96 -4.62 -19.20
CA ASN A 199 9.07 -4.46 -20.35
C ASN A 199 7.84 -3.60 -20.04
N HIS A 200 7.56 -2.61 -20.88
CA HIS A 200 6.33 -1.80 -20.77
C HIS A 200 5.73 -1.44 -22.14
N ASN A 201 4.41 -1.23 -22.15
CA ASN A 201 3.64 -0.94 -23.36
C ASN A 201 3.99 0.43 -23.98
N GLN A 202 3.73 0.57 -25.28
CA GLN A 202 3.94 1.84 -26.01
C GLN A 202 3.12 2.98 -25.38
N GLY A 203 3.77 4.13 -25.15
CA GLY A 203 3.21 5.30 -24.49
C GLY A 203 3.36 5.33 -22.96
N ASN A 204 3.72 4.21 -22.32
CA ASN A 204 3.98 4.14 -20.87
C ASN A 204 5.42 4.56 -20.52
N ARG A 205 5.65 4.93 -19.26
CA ARG A 205 7.01 5.05 -18.68
C ARG A 205 7.26 3.91 -17.69
N ASN A 206 8.54 3.74 -17.38
CA ASN A 206 9.01 2.93 -16.25
C ASN A 206 8.77 3.68 -14.92
N PHE A 207 9.14 3.11 -13.77
CA PHE A 207 9.00 3.76 -12.46
C PHE A 207 9.72 5.12 -12.40
N HIS A 208 9.14 6.10 -11.71
CA HIS A 208 9.64 7.49 -11.70
C HIS A 208 11.09 7.59 -11.22
N ILE A 209 11.50 6.79 -10.23
CA ILE A 209 12.86 6.82 -9.66
C ILE A 209 13.97 6.64 -10.71
N PHE A 210 13.75 5.84 -11.77
CA PHE A 210 14.73 5.66 -12.84
C PHE A 210 15.02 6.97 -13.59
N TYR A 211 13.97 7.76 -13.84
CA TYR A 211 14.07 9.05 -14.53
C TYR A 211 14.59 10.13 -13.59
N GLN A 212 14.15 10.13 -12.34
CA GLN A 212 14.66 11.03 -11.30
C GLN A 212 16.17 10.86 -11.11
N LEU A 213 16.69 9.63 -11.09
CA LEU A 213 18.13 9.36 -10.99
C LEU A 213 18.93 9.91 -12.19
N LEU A 214 18.37 9.80 -13.39
CA LEU A 214 18.99 10.30 -14.62
C LEU A 214 18.76 11.79 -14.87
N SER A 215 17.88 12.44 -14.11
CA SER A 215 17.56 13.88 -14.20
C SER A 215 18.68 14.78 -13.64
N SER A 216 18.54 16.10 -13.77
CA SER A 216 19.47 17.07 -13.17
C SER A 216 19.39 17.17 -11.64
N ALA A 217 18.49 16.40 -10.98
CA ALA A 217 18.41 16.34 -9.52
C ALA A 217 19.74 15.92 -8.87
N PHE A 218 20.40 14.93 -9.49
CA PHE A 218 21.66 14.39 -9.00
C PHE A 218 22.82 14.91 -9.84
N GLY A 219 23.89 15.34 -9.17
CA GLY A 219 25.09 15.87 -9.80
C GLY A 219 25.72 14.88 -10.78
N LYS A 220 26.45 15.39 -11.77
CA LYS A 220 27.11 14.56 -12.79
C LYS A 220 28.09 13.55 -12.17
N GLU A 221 28.73 13.91 -11.07
CA GLU A 221 29.65 13.06 -10.31
C GLU A 221 28.98 11.76 -9.83
N VAL A 222 27.73 11.83 -9.36
CA VAL A 222 26.96 10.66 -8.90
C VAL A 222 26.62 9.74 -10.08
N LYS A 223 26.31 10.30 -11.25
CA LYS A 223 26.02 9.48 -12.44
C LYS A 223 27.28 8.80 -12.99
N ASP A 224 28.40 9.51 -12.94
CA ASP A 224 29.71 8.99 -13.36
C ASP A 224 30.19 7.87 -12.41
N SER A 225 29.93 7.96 -11.10
CA SER A 225 30.21 6.88 -10.15
C SER A 225 29.34 5.65 -10.41
N LEU A 226 28.07 5.85 -10.77
CA LEU A 226 27.11 4.79 -11.13
C LEU A 226 27.32 4.21 -12.54
N LYS A 227 28.31 4.68 -13.29
CA LYS A 227 28.61 4.27 -14.69
C LYS A 227 27.46 4.54 -15.67
N LEU A 228 26.58 5.50 -15.36
CA LEU A 228 25.46 5.91 -16.20
C LEU A 228 25.87 7.06 -17.11
N SER A 229 26.35 6.74 -18.32
CA SER A 229 26.89 7.73 -19.27
C SER A 229 25.94 8.10 -20.42
N LYS A 230 24.88 7.31 -20.65
CA LYS A 230 23.93 7.52 -21.75
C LYS A 230 22.76 8.42 -21.30
N SER A 231 22.12 9.08 -22.28
CA SER A 231 20.84 9.76 -22.06
C SER A 231 19.72 8.74 -21.86
N VAL A 232 18.62 9.16 -21.21
CA VAL A 232 17.46 8.31 -20.88
C VAL A 232 16.96 7.52 -22.09
N ASP A 233 16.81 8.18 -23.25
CA ASP A 233 16.29 7.62 -24.51
C ASP A 233 17.15 6.48 -25.07
N LYS A 234 18.39 6.34 -24.61
CA LYS A 234 19.32 5.34 -25.15
C LYS A 234 19.30 4.03 -24.36
N TYR A 235 18.71 4.01 -23.17
CA TYR A 235 18.61 2.80 -22.36
C TYR A 235 17.41 1.95 -22.80
N LYS A 236 17.66 0.67 -23.10
CA LYS A 236 16.69 -0.28 -23.61
C LYS A 236 15.51 -0.49 -22.66
N PHE A 237 15.73 -0.51 -21.35
CA PHE A 237 14.67 -0.67 -20.35
C PHE A 237 13.86 0.61 -20.09
N LEU A 238 14.31 1.77 -20.60
CA LEU A 238 13.63 3.06 -20.38
C LEU A 238 12.96 3.61 -21.64
N ASN A 239 13.43 3.24 -22.84
CA ASN A 239 12.93 3.79 -24.10
C ASN A 239 11.83 2.95 -24.80
N GLN A 240 11.30 1.90 -24.18
CA GLN A 240 10.35 1.01 -24.86
C GLN A 240 9.00 1.67 -25.12
N GLY A 241 8.58 2.54 -24.21
CA GLY A 241 7.36 3.32 -24.34
C GLY A 241 7.44 4.50 -25.30
N GLY A 242 8.64 4.89 -25.75
CA GLY A 242 8.85 6.04 -26.64
C GLY A 242 8.56 7.41 -26.01
N VAL A 243 8.45 7.50 -24.68
CA VAL A 243 8.22 8.75 -23.95
C VAL A 243 9.28 8.93 -22.85
N PRO A 244 10.50 9.32 -23.20
CA PRO A 244 11.58 9.44 -22.23
C PRO A 244 11.48 10.70 -21.35
N VAL A 245 10.85 11.76 -21.85
CA VAL A 245 10.58 13.02 -21.12
C VAL A 245 9.11 13.36 -21.27
N ASP A 246 8.44 13.62 -20.16
CA ASP A 246 7.06 14.10 -20.12
C ASP A 246 7.03 15.59 -19.77
N ARG A 247 6.08 16.34 -20.32
CA ARG A 247 5.90 17.77 -20.02
C ARG A 247 5.20 17.99 -18.68
N ASP A 248 4.41 17.02 -18.25
CA ASP A 248 3.59 17.13 -17.03
C ASP A 248 4.34 16.66 -15.78
N ILE A 249 5.55 16.09 -15.92
CA ILE A 249 6.32 15.51 -14.81
C ILE A 249 7.72 16.15 -14.76
N ASP A 250 8.02 16.87 -13.68
CA ASP A 250 9.37 17.36 -13.40
C ASP A 250 10.17 16.31 -12.62
N ASP A 251 10.93 15.48 -13.35
CA ASP A 251 11.79 14.45 -12.76
C ASP A 251 12.92 15.04 -11.87
N ALA A 252 13.35 16.28 -12.12
CA ALA A 252 14.42 16.92 -11.36
C ALA A 252 13.91 17.45 -10.01
N GLU A 253 12.71 18.02 -9.97
CA GLU A 253 12.05 18.38 -8.72
C GLU A 253 11.63 17.15 -7.92
N GLY A 254 11.09 16.13 -8.61
CA GLY A 254 10.74 14.84 -8.00
C GLY A 254 11.95 14.19 -7.31
N GLY A 255 13.09 14.12 -8.00
CA GLY A 255 14.31 13.54 -7.43
C GLY A 255 14.83 14.27 -6.19
N ARG A 256 14.78 15.62 -6.18
CA ARG A 256 15.16 16.42 -5.00
C ARG A 256 14.22 16.18 -3.81
N THR A 257 12.92 16.08 -4.09
CA THR A 257 11.90 15.83 -3.06
C THR A 257 12.06 14.43 -2.47
N THR A 258 12.30 13.43 -3.32
CA THR A 258 12.57 12.05 -2.91
C THR A 258 13.85 11.92 -2.05
N ASP A 259 14.96 12.58 -2.42
CA ASP A 259 16.19 12.58 -1.61
C ASP A 259 15.99 13.24 -0.22
N LYS A 260 15.26 14.34 -0.19
CA LYS A 260 14.87 14.98 1.08
C LYS A 260 14.00 14.06 1.93
N ALA A 261 13.03 13.37 1.34
CA ALA A 261 12.17 12.41 2.04
C ALA A 261 12.98 11.23 2.61
N MET A 262 13.92 10.66 1.84
CA MET A 262 14.81 9.60 2.33
C MET A 262 15.60 10.04 3.57
N THR A 263 16.14 11.26 3.55
CA THR A 263 16.87 11.83 4.69
C THR A 263 15.97 11.97 5.93
N GLN A 264 14.75 12.46 5.74
CA GLN A 264 13.79 12.69 6.83
C GLN A 264 13.28 11.39 7.46
N LEU A 265 13.18 10.31 6.68
CA LEU A 265 12.81 8.97 7.16
C LEU A 265 13.98 8.23 7.84
N GLY A 266 15.16 8.83 7.89
CA GLY A 266 16.34 8.28 8.56
C GLY A 266 17.11 7.26 7.72
N ILE A 267 17.01 7.34 6.38
CA ILE A 267 17.89 6.61 5.46
C ILE A 267 19.21 7.39 5.36
N SER A 268 20.31 6.74 5.75
CA SER A 268 21.65 7.33 5.75
C SER A 268 22.17 7.58 4.33
N ASP A 269 23.10 8.53 4.16
CA ASP A 269 23.65 8.81 2.83
C ASP A 269 24.38 7.59 2.21
N SER A 270 24.99 6.74 3.03
CA SER A 270 25.54 5.44 2.57
C SER A 270 24.45 4.49 2.06
N GLU A 271 23.28 4.47 2.70
CA GLU A 271 22.12 3.70 2.23
C GLU A 271 21.55 4.26 0.93
N LYS A 272 21.47 5.58 0.78
CA LYS A 272 21.03 6.20 -0.47
C LYS A 272 21.93 5.83 -1.65
N VAL A 273 23.25 5.89 -1.47
CA VAL A 273 24.21 5.51 -2.52
C VAL A 273 23.99 4.05 -2.94
N ALA A 274 23.86 3.13 -1.97
CA ALA A 274 23.58 1.73 -2.25
C ALA A 274 22.24 1.49 -2.96
N ILE A 275 21.20 2.25 -2.63
CA ILE A 275 19.92 2.21 -3.35
C ILE A 275 20.13 2.63 -4.81
N PHE A 276 20.85 3.73 -5.05
CA PHE A 276 21.14 4.20 -6.40
C PHE A 276 22.04 3.24 -7.20
N GLU A 277 22.97 2.54 -6.55
CA GLU A 277 23.82 1.50 -7.16
C GLU A 277 22.99 0.32 -7.67
N ILE A 278 21.99 -0.14 -6.91
CA ILE A 278 21.06 -1.20 -7.34
C ILE A 278 20.19 -0.72 -8.51
N ILE A 279 19.65 0.50 -8.45
CA ILE A 279 18.84 1.08 -9.54
C ILE A 279 19.67 1.22 -10.82
N ALA A 280 20.92 1.70 -10.70
CA ALA A 280 21.84 1.79 -11.83
C ALA A 280 22.17 0.41 -12.42
N ALA A 281 22.38 -0.61 -11.57
CA ALA A 281 22.58 -1.98 -12.02
C ALA A 281 21.37 -2.50 -12.80
N CYS A 282 20.13 -2.26 -12.35
CA CYS A 282 18.92 -2.63 -13.10
C CYS A 282 18.90 -2.02 -14.52
N ILE A 283 19.31 -0.76 -14.67
CA ILE A 283 19.42 -0.11 -16.00
C ILE A 283 20.51 -0.78 -16.84
N LEU A 284 21.70 -1.03 -16.27
CA LEU A 284 22.84 -1.61 -16.97
C LEU A 284 22.61 -3.06 -17.39
N ILE A 285 21.85 -3.84 -16.62
CA ILE A 285 21.47 -5.22 -16.96
C ILE A 285 20.70 -5.27 -18.29
N GLY A 286 19.85 -4.27 -18.55
CA GLY A 286 19.11 -4.17 -19.81
C GLY A 286 19.98 -3.90 -21.04
N GLU A 287 21.20 -3.40 -20.84
CA GLU A 287 22.14 -3.09 -21.92
C GLU A 287 23.07 -4.26 -22.30
N ILE A 288 23.04 -5.36 -21.54
CA ILE A 288 23.83 -6.56 -21.85
C ILE A 288 23.36 -7.14 -23.18
N LYS A 289 24.26 -7.18 -24.16
CA LYS A 289 24.00 -7.79 -25.47
C LYS A 289 24.43 -9.24 -25.46
N PHE A 290 23.52 -10.13 -25.85
CA PHE A 290 23.80 -11.55 -26.00
C PHE A 290 23.89 -11.91 -27.48
N GLY A 291 24.96 -12.60 -27.86
CA GLY A 291 25.13 -13.23 -29.15
C GLY A 291 24.91 -14.74 -29.05
N GLU A 292 24.64 -15.39 -30.17
CA GLU A 292 24.50 -16.85 -30.26
C GLU A 292 25.56 -17.44 -31.17
N ARG A 293 26.20 -18.55 -30.75
CA ARG A 293 27.11 -19.28 -31.64
C ARG A 293 26.31 -20.15 -32.59
N THR A 294 26.52 -19.93 -33.89
CA THR A 294 25.85 -20.65 -34.97
C THR A 294 25.97 -22.18 -34.80
N GLY A 295 24.83 -22.86 -34.63
CA GLY A 295 24.74 -24.32 -34.61
C GLY A 295 24.91 -25.02 -33.26
N LEU A 296 25.11 -24.28 -32.15
CA LEU A 296 25.40 -24.87 -30.82
C LEU A 296 24.41 -24.43 -29.71
N ASP A 297 23.35 -23.68 -30.02
CA ASP A 297 22.36 -23.13 -29.05
C ASP A 297 23.00 -22.56 -27.77
N MET A 298 24.19 -21.97 -27.93
CA MET A 298 25.01 -21.45 -26.84
C MET A 298 25.18 -19.94 -26.99
N SER A 299 24.74 -19.22 -25.98
CA SER A 299 24.87 -17.77 -25.88
C SER A 299 26.25 -17.34 -25.40
N TYR A 300 26.62 -16.11 -25.70
CA TYR A 300 27.76 -15.41 -25.14
C TYR A 300 27.45 -13.92 -25.02
N VAL A 301 28.20 -13.19 -24.21
CA VAL A 301 28.01 -11.74 -24.05
C VAL A 301 28.84 -10.98 -25.09
N GLU A 302 28.18 -10.13 -25.88
CA GLU A 302 28.75 -9.23 -26.88
C GLU A 302 29.17 -7.91 -26.23
N GLY A 303 30.39 -7.87 -25.69
CA GLY A 303 30.95 -6.69 -25.02
C GLY A 303 30.92 -6.82 -23.49
N LYS A 304 32.05 -6.53 -22.83
CA LYS A 304 32.21 -6.72 -21.38
C LYS A 304 32.01 -5.45 -20.55
N SER A 305 31.90 -4.28 -21.18
CA SER A 305 31.80 -2.98 -20.50
C SER A 305 30.67 -2.92 -19.47
N GLU A 306 29.48 -3.36 -19.86
CA GLU A 306 28.27 -3.33 -19.03
C GLU A 306 28.37 -4.34 -17.89
N VAL A 307 28.89 -5.54 -18.17
CA VAL A 307 29.12 -6.60 -17.18
C VAL A 307 30.18 -6.16 -16.16
N ASP A 308 31.27 -5.53 -16.61
CA ASP A 308 32.34 -5.01 -15.75
C ASP A 308 31.83 -3.85 -14.89
N ALA A 309 30.95 -2.99 -15.42
CA ALA A 309 30.31 -1.94 -14.66
C ALA A 309 29.42 -2.50 -13.53
N ILE A 310 28.54 -3.46 -13.83
CA ILE A 310 27.70 -4.14 -12.82
C ILE A 310 28.57 -4.85 -11.78
N SER A 311 29.63 -5.52 -12.24
CA SER A 311 30.58 -6.23 -11.37
C SER A 311 31.31 -5.28 -10.44
N HIS A 312 31.65 -4.07 -10.89
CA HIS A 312 32.24 -3.04 -10.03
C HIS A 312 31.24 -2.53 -8.98
N LEU A 313 29.98 -2.28 -9.36
CA LEU A 313 28.95 -1.79 -8.43
C LEU A 313 28.65 -2.80 -7.31
N PHE A 314 28.53 -4.09 -7.64
CA PHE A 314 28.26 -5.14 -6.64
C PHE A 314 29.53 -5.76 -6.03
N GLY A 315 30.71 -5.38 -6.51
CA GLY A 315 31.98 -6.01 -6.17
C GLY A 315 32.00 -7.51 -6.44
N LEU A 316 31.45 -7.91 -7.58
CA LEU A 316 31.41 -9.28 -8.09
C LEU A 316 32.55 -9.51 -9.09
N LYS A 317 32.86 -10.78 -9.38
CA LYS A 317 33.78 -11.14 -10.48
C LYS A 317 33.02 -11.17 -11.80
N SER A 318 33.45 -10.39 -12.80
CA SER A 318 32.79 -10.35 -14.13
C SER A 318 32.64 -11.72 -14.79
N SER A 319 33.63 -12.61 -14.63
CA SER A 319 33.56 -13.97 -15.18
C SER A 319 32.41 -14.79 -14.55
N ARG A 320 32.17 -14.63 -13.26
CA ARG A 320 31.08 -15.34 -12.55
C ARG A 320 29.71 -14.83 -12.98
N LEU A 321 29.59 -13.53 -13.24
CA LEU A 321 28.35 -12.93 -13.76
C LEU A 321 28.02 -13.44 -15.18
N VAL A 322 29.02 -13.52 -16.07
CA VAL A 322 28.82 -14.10 -17.41
C VAL A 322 28.44 -15.59 -17.32
N ASP A 323 29.15 -16.36 -16.51
CA ASP A 323 28.88 -17.78 -16.32
C ASP A 323 27.46 -18.00 -15.75
N ALA A 324 27.03 -17.20 -14.76
CA ALA A 324 25.69 -17.34 -14.17
C ALA A 324 24.55 -17.06 -15.17
N LEU A 325 24.76 -16.14 -16.12
CA LEU A 325 23.76 -15.76 -17.13
C LEU A 325 23.74 -16.66 -18.37
N THR A 326 24.90 -17.20 -18.78
CA THR A 326 25.04 -17.97 -20.04
C THR A 326 25.21 -19.48 -19.83
N GLN A 327 25.81 -19.86 -18.70
CA GLN A 327 26.14 -21.25 -18.34
C GLN A 327 25.82 -21.55 -16.86
N PRO A 328 24.57 -21.37 -16.40
CA PRO A 328 24.20 -21.60 -15.02
C PRO A 328 24.55 -23.02 -14.57
N THR A 329 25.01 -23.11 -13.33
CA THR A 329 25.37 -24.36 -12.68
C THR A 329 24.15 -24.87 -11.91
N ILE A 330 23.60 -25.99 -12.34
CA ILE A 330 22.41 -26.61 -11.76
C ILE A 330 22.85 -27.78 -10.90
N ARG A 331 22.32 -27.87 -9.67
CA ARG A 331 22.53 -29.01 -8.78
C ARG A 331 21.48 -30.08 -9.05
N ILE A 332 21.89 -31.22 -9.60
CA ILE A 332 21.04 -32.39 -9.82
C ILE A 332 21.51 -33.48 -8.85
N GLY A 333 20.76 -33.66 -7.76
CA GLY A 333 21.20 -34.49 -6.62
C GLY A 333 22.48 -33.94 -6.00
N ASP A 334 23.53 -34.76 -5.95
CA ASP A 334 24.85 -34.38 -5.44
C ASP A 334 25.82 -33.85 -6.50
N LYS A 335 25.40 -33.76 -7.77
CA LYS A 335 26.26 -33.31 -8.87
C LYS A 335 25.91 -31.90 -9.32
N LEU A 336 26.93 -31.06 -9.47
CA LEU A 336 26.83 -29.72 -10.08
C LEU A 336 27.12 -29.84 -11.58
N ILE A 337 26.13 -29.52 -12.42
CA ILE A 337 26.21 -29.61 -13.88
C ILE A 337 26.05 -28.21 -14.46
N ARG A 338 27.00 -27.81 -15.33
CA ARG A 338 26.88 -26.56 -16.11
C ARG A 338 26.01 -26.81 -17.34
N LYS A 339 24.99 -25.97 -17.51
CA LYS A 339 24.07 -26.05 -18.65
C LYS A 339 24.23 -24.82 -19.53
N ASN A 340 24.53 -25.01 -20.80
CA ASN A 340 24.53 -23.91 -21.77
C ASN A 340 23.11 -23.42 -22.02
N GLN A 341 22.94 -22.10 -22.10
CA GLN A 341 21.69 -21.47 -22.46
C GLN A 341 21.74 -20.87 -23.86
N ASN A 342 20.58 -20.82 -24.51
CA ASN A 342 20.40 -20.09 -25.76
C ASN A 342 20.24 -18.58 -25.49
N MET A 343 20.32 -17.77 -26.55
CA MET A 343 20.25 -16.31 -26.44
C MET A 343 18.98 -15.82 -25.72
N LYS A 344 17.83 -16.44 -26.02
CA LYS A 344 16.54 -16.08 -25.42
C LYS A 344 16.55 -16.32 -23.91
N LYS A 345 16.95 -17.51 -23.47
CA LYS A 345 17.03 -17.87 -22.04
C LYS A 345 18.01 -16.98 -21.28
N SER A 346 19.17 -16.67 -21.86
CA SER A 346 20.14 -15.78 -21.21
C SER A 346 19.60 -14.36 -21.03
N SER A 347 18.88 -13.86 -22.05
CA SER A 347 18.20 -12.57 -21.97
C SER A 347 17.10 -12.56 -20.91
N TYR A 348 16.35 -13.67 -20.77
CA TYR A 348 15.35 -13.82 -19.72
C TYR A 348 15.98 -13.91 -18.33
N SER A 349 17.09 -14.63 -18.15
CA SER A 349 17.80 -14.70 -16.88
C SER A 349 18.31 -13.33 -16.45
N ALA A 350 18.79 -12.50 -17.39
CA ALA A 350 19.16 -11.11 -17.11
C ALA A 350 17.94 -10.25 -16.71
N ALA A 351 16.83 -10.36 -17.44
CA ALA A 351 15.58 -9.67 -17.09
C ALA A 351 15.05 -10.09 -15.70
N ALA A 352 15.05 -11.38 -15.39
CA ALA A 352 14.63 -11.93 -14.11
C ALA A 352 15.52 -11.41 -12.96
N MET A 353 16.83 -11.30 -13.19
CA MET A 353 17.78 -10.71 -12.24
C MET A 353 17.41 -9.25 -11.93
N ALA A 354 17.11 -8.43 -12.94
CA ALA A 354 16.70 -7.03 -12.74
C ALA A 354 15.38 -6.92 -11.98
N ASN A 355 14.39 -7.76 -12.31
CA ASN A 355 13.09 -7.78 -11.62
C ASN A 355 13.23 -8.10 -10.13
N VAL A 356 13.99 -9.14 -9.77
CA VAL A 356 14.15 -9.55 -8.36
C VAL A 356 14.99 -8.55 -7.55
N LEU A 357 16.01 -7.94 -8.16
CA LEU A 357 16.76 -6.86 -7.53
C LEU A 357 15.86 -5.68 -7.17
N TYR A 358 15.01 -5.25 -8.11
CA TYR A 358 14.11 -4.11 -7.88
C TYR A 358 12.97 -4.45 -6.91
N GLU A 359 12.40 -5.66 -7.01
CA GLU A 359 11.36 -6.15 -6.09
C GLU A 359 11.85 -6.16 -4.64
N ARG A 360 13.00 -6.78 -4.36
CA ARG A 360 13.56 -6.83 -3.01
C ARG A 360 13.99 -5.45 -2.50
N LEU A 361 14.50 -4.59 -3.39
CA LEU A 361 14.81 -3.20 -3.06
C LEU A 361 13.53 -2.45 -2.63
N PHE A 362 12.44 -2.60 -3.37
CA PHE A 362 11.16 -1.98 -3.04
C PHE A 362 10.62 -2.47 -1.68
N SER A 363 10.65 -3.78 -1.42
CA SER A 363 10.25 -4.34 -0.13
C SER A 363 11.10 -3.79 1.02
N TRP A 364 12.42 -3.65 0.83
CA TRP A 364 13.29 -3.05 1.84
C TRP A 364 12.96 -1.57 2.09
N VAL A 365 12.66 -0.80 1.05
CA VAL A 365 12.21 0.61 1.19
C VAL A 365 10.89 0.68 1.96
N LEU A 366 9.95 -0.22 1.68
CA LEU A 366 8.69 -0.32 2.40
C LEU A 366 8.91 -0.67 3.88
N ASP A 367 9.79 -1.62 4.19
CA ASP A 367 10.16 -1.97 5.57
C ASP A 367 10.80 -0.79 6.32
N LYS A 368 11.62 0.02 5.64
CA LYS A 368 12.17 1.25 6.22
C LYS A 368 11.08 2.27 6.54
N CYS A 369 10.10 2.45 5.66
CA CYS A 369 8.92 3.31 5.91
C CYS A 369 8.12 2.80 7.12
N ASN A 370 7.83 1.50 7.15
CA ASN A 370 7.11 0.85 8.26
C ASN A 370 7.87 1.00 9.58
N THR A 371 9.19 0.85 9.57
CA THR A 371 10.04 1.01 10.75
C THR A 371 10.06 2.47 11.22
N ALA A 372 10.14 3.45 10.30
CA ALA A 372 10.12 4.87 10.64
C ALA A 372 8.82 5.25 11.37
N ILE A 373 7.68 4.74 10.91
CA ILE A 373 6.38 4.94 11.56
C ILE A 373 6.31 4.18 12.90
N SER A 374 6.74 2.91 12.94
CA SER A 374 6.60 2.02 14.11
C SER A 374 7.48 2.39 15.31
N ARG A 375 8.70 2.89 15.08
CA ARG A 375 9.62 3.31 16.18
C ARG A 375 8.97 4.34 17.11
N ARG A 376 8.04 5.14 16.60
CA ARG A 376 7.40 6.23 17.34
C ARG A 376 6.08 5.81 17.99
N THR A 377 5.42 4.78 17.46
CA THR A 377 4.22 4.17 18.07
C THR A 377 4.54 3.31 19.29
N ALA A 378 5.73 2.70 19.36
CA ALA A 378 6.16 1.84 20.46
C ALA A 378 6.32 2.56 21.83
N LEU A 379 6.33 3.89 21.83
CA LEU A 379 6.33 4.71 23.05
C LEU A 379 4.95 4.80 23.71
N ALA A 380 3.87 4.45 22.97
CA ALA A 380 2.53 4.34 23.51
C ALA A 380 2.31 2.92 24.05
N LYS A 381 1.84 2.80 25.30
CA LYS A 381 1.40 1.52 25.89
C LYS A 381 0.52 0.74 24.90
N PRO A 382 0.56 -0.61 24.90
CA PRO A 382 -0.25 -1.47 24.03
C PRO A 382 -1.72 -1.48 24.50
N CYS A 383 -2.37 -0.33 24.46
CA CYS A 383 -3.74 -0.13 24.87
C CYS A 383 -4.47 0.61 23.74
N MET A 384 -5.44 -0.08 23.14
CA MET A 384 -6.40 0.37 22.11
C MET A 384 -5.96 0.14 20.65
N THR A 385 -6.28 -1.07 20.17
CA THR A 385 -6.23 -1.55 18.78
C THR A 385 -7.35 -0.95 17.92
N ARG A 386 -7.45 0.38 17.83
CA ARG A 386 -8.32 1.04 16.85
C ARG A 386 -7.46 1.55 15.70
N PHE A 387 -7.67 1.00 14.51
CA PHE A 387 -7.00 1.45 13.30
C PHE A 387 -8.02 1.76 12.21
N ILE A 388 -7.65 2.65 11.31
CA ILE A 388 -8.38 2.91 10.07
C ILE A 388 -7.53 2.31 8.95
N GLY A 389 -8.07 1.31 8.27
CA GLY A 389 -7.47 0.77 7.05
C GLY A 389 -7.90 1.63 5.87
N VAL A 390 -6.94 2.26 5.19
CA VAL A 390 -7.19 2.95 3.91
C VAL A 390 -6.57 2.10 2.81
N LEU A 391 -7.38 1.71 1.83
CA LEU A 391 -6.98 0.83 0.74
C LEU A 391 -6.86 1.63 -0.55
N ASP A 392 -5.64 1.82 -1.05
CA ASP A 392 -5.38 2.42 -2.35
C ASP A 392 -4.91 1.35 -3.33
N ILE A 393 -5.80 0.93 -4.25
CA ILE A 393 -5.47 -0.03 -5.29
C ILE A 393 -5.40 0.60 -6.68
N PRO A 394 -4.55 0.10 -7.59
CA PRO A 394 -4.60 0.43 -9.00
C PRO A 394 -6.02 0.23 -9.53
N GLY A 395 -6.51 1.21 -10.29
CA GLY A 395 -7.84 1.14 -10.88
C GLY A 395 -7.96 0.03 -11.92
N PHE A 396 -9.20 -0.25 -12.35
CA PHE A 396 -9.46 -1.18 -13.44
C PHE A 396 -8.78 -0.70 -14.74
N GLU A 397 -8.11 -1.61 -15.45
CA GLU A 397 -7.26 -1.28 -16.60
C GLU A 397 -7.65 -2.04 -17.86
N ILE A 398 -7.89 -1.28 -18.93
CA ILE A 398 -8.13 -1.82 -20.27
C ILE A 398 -7.07 -1.25 -21.21
N MET A 399 -6.05 -2.05 -21.51
CA MET A 399 -4.95 -1.69 -22.40
C MET A 399 -5.08 -2.33 -23.79
N GLN A 400 -4.28 -1.87 -24.75
CA GLN A 400 -4.19 -2.50 -26.08
C GLN A 400 -3.63 -3.93 -26.04
N LYS A 401 -2.74 -4.23 -25.06
CA LYS A 401 -2.21 -5.56 -24.74
C LYS A 401 -2.29 -5.75 -23.22
N ASN A 402 -3.29 -6.49 -22.76
CA ASN A 402 -3.44 -6.88 -21.35
C ASN A 402 -2.69 -8.19 -21.10
N SER A 403 -1.75 -8.19 -20.16
CA SER A 403 -0.99 -9.38 -19.77
C SER A 403 -1.50 -9.96 -18.44
N PHE A 404 -0.74 -10.89 -17.87
CA PHE A 404 -1.09 -11.58 -16.63
C PHE A 404 -1.24 -10.62 -15.44
N GLU A 405 -0.40 -9.59 -15.37
CA GLU A 405 -0.42 -8.59 -14.29
C GLU A 405 -1.70 -7.75 -14.34
N GLN A 406 -2.11 -7.29 -15.52
CA GLN A 406 -3.39 -6.59 -15.71
C GLN A 406 -4.58 -7.50 -15.37
N PHE A 407 -4.50 -8.79 -15.71
CA PHE A 407 -5.52 -9.75 -15.30
C PHE A 407 -5.65 -9.83 -13.77
N CYS A 408 -4.54 -9.91 -13.03
CA CYS A 408 -4.55 -9.91 -11.58
C CYS A 408 -5.10 -8.60 -10.99
N ILE A 409 -4.74 -7.44 -11.54
CA ILE A 409 -5.26 -6.13 -11.11
C ILE A 409 -6.78 -6.05 -11.32
N ASN A 410 -7.25 -6.42 -12.52
CA ASN A 410 -8.67 -6.39 -12.86
C ASN A 410 -9.47 -7.38 -12.00
N TYR A 411 -8.90 -8.55 -11.71
CA TYR A 411 -9.47 -9.52 -10.81
C TYR A 411 -9.63 -8.99 -9.37
N THR A 412 -8.61 -8.31 -8.83
CA THR A 412 -8.72 -7.65 -7.51
C THR A 412 -9.81 -6.58 -7.49
N ASN A 413 -9.93 -5.79 -8.56
CA ASN A 413 -11.00 -4.79 -8.71
C ASN A 413 -12.40 -5.45 -8.79
N GLU A 414 -12.53 -6.57 -9.52
CA GLU A 414 -13.79 -7.34 -9.59
C GLU A 414 -14.24 -7.82 -8.21
N LYS A 415 -13.31 -8.36 -7.41
CA LYS A 415 -13.55 -8.77 -6.02
C LYS A 415 -13.98 -7.60 -5.14
N LEU A 416 -13.31 -6.46 -5.27
CA LEU A 416 -13.63 -5.27 -4.47
C LEU A 416 -15.02 -4.73 -4.82
N GLN A 417 -15.39 -4.74 -6.10
CA GLN A 417 -16.73 -4.37 -6.53
C GLN A 417 -17.79 -5.36 -6.00
N GLN A 418 -17.52 -6.67 -6.03
CA GLN A 418 -18.42 -7.67 -5.45
C GLN A 418 -18.62 -7.47 -3.95
N PHE A 419 -17.56 -7.11 -3.23
CA PHE A 419 -17.69 -6.80 -1.81
C PHE A 419 -18.48 -5.52 -1.58
N PHE A 420 -18.27 -4.48 -2.38
CA PHE A 420 -19.09 -3.28 -2.31
C PHE A 420 -20.57 -3.64 -2.50
N ASN A 421 -20.90 -4.44 -3.51
CA ASN A 421 -22.26 -4.91 -3.75
C ASN A 421 -22.80 -5.71 -2.54
N HIS A 422 -21.99 -6.61 -1.96
CA HIS A 422 -22.39 -7.38 -0.79
C HIS A 422 -22.60 -6.51 0.46
N PHE A 423 -21.69 -5.57 0.74
CA PHE A 423 -21.77 -4.71 1.91
C PHE A 423 -22.91 -3.70 1.80
N MET A 424 -22.99 -2.97 0.69
CA MET A 424 -24.00 -1.93 0.46
C MET A 424 -25.42 -2.48 0.37
N PHE A 425 -25.61 -3.66 -0.23
CA PHE A 425 -26.95 -4.16 -0.50
C PHE A 425 -27.34 -5.34 0.36
N ILE A 426 -26.48 -6.35 0.51
CA ILE A 426 -26.85 -7.59 1.19
C ILE A 426 -26.76 -7.41 2.71
N LYS A 427 -25.63 -6.88 3.19
CA LYS A 427 -25.40 -6.71 4.63
C LYS A 427 -26.31 -5.64 5.22
N GLU A 428 -26.46 -4.49 4.56
CA GLU A 428 -27.36 -3.43 5.00
C GLU A 428 -28.82 -3.92 5.13
N GLN A 429 -29.33 -4.65 4.12
CA GLN A 429 -30.67 -5.22 4.18
C GLN A 429 -30.81 -6.32 5.25
N ALA A 430 -29.74 -7.08 5.52
CA ALA A 430 -29.72 -8.05 6.60
C ALA A 430 -29.79 -7.35 7.97
N GLU A 431 -29.06 -6.24 8.15
CA GLU A 431 -29.09 -5.43 9.36
C GLU A 431 -30.47 -4.82 9.60
N TYR A 432 -31.16 -4.35 8.54
CA TYR A 432 -32.55 -3.91 8.65
C TYR A 432 -33.49 -5.00 9.16
N LEU A 433 -33.29 -6.24 8.74
CA LEU A 433 -34.08 -7.38 9.21
C LEU A 433 -33.72 -7.78 10.64
N GLU A 434 -32.43 -7.76 11.01
CA GLU A 434 -31.95 -8.03 12.37
C GLU A 434 -32.50 -6.99 13.37
N GLU A 435 -32.53 -5.72 12.98
CA GLU A 435 -33.08 -4.61 13.77
C GLU A 435 -34.62 -4.50 13.68
N ASN A 436 -35.30 -5.46 13.04
CA ASN A 436 -36.75 -5.51 12.87
C ASN A 436 -37.37 -4.27 12.20
N ILE A 437 -36.64 -3.66 11.27
CA ILE A 437 -37.10 -2.53 10.46
C ILE A 437 -38.00 -3.06 9.35
N ILE A 438 -39.15 -2.40 9.12
CA ILE A 438 -40.06 -2.75 8.03
C ILE A 438 -39.40 -2.36 6.70
N TRP A 439 -38.80 -3.35 6.04
CA TRP A 439 -38.12 -3.18 4.76
C TRP A 439 -38.59 -4.23 3.75
N ASN A 440 -38.83 -3.81 2.51
CA ASN A 440 -39.12 -4.71 1.40
C ASN A 440 -37.80 -5.06 0.73
N GLN A 441 -37.39 -6.33 0.78
CA GLN A 441 -36.15 -6.76 0.12
C GLN A 441 -36.22 -6.44 -1.38
N VAL A 442 -35.18 -5.74 -1.85
CA VAL A 442 -35.00 -5.42 -3.27
C VAL A 442 -33.82 -6.25 -3.76
N ASP A 443 -34.06 -7.02 -4.83
CA ASP A 443 -33.01 -7.80 -5.48
C ASP A 443 -32.24 -6.90 -6.46
N TYR A 444 -30.99 -6.58 -6.09
CA TYR A 444 -30.09 -5.82 -6.94
C TYR A 444 -29.35 -6.81 -7.86
N ALA A 445 -29.80 -6.89 -9.11
CA ALA A 445 -29.44 -7.93 -10.09
C ALA A 445 -27.98 -7.92 -10.63
N PHE A 446 -27.00 -7.41 -9.87
CA PHE A 446 -25.59 -7.29 -10.31
C PHE A 446 -24.66 -8.17 -9.48
N ASP A 447 -24.83 -9.49 -9.61
CA ASP A 447 -23.92 -10.45 -8.99
C ASP A 447 -22.69 -10.69 -9.89
N LEU A 448 -21.51 -10.33 -9.38
CA LEU A 448 -20.22 -10.56 -10.04
C LEU A 448 -19.61 -11.91 -9.65
N GLN A 449 -20.26 -12.66 -8.76
CA GLN A 449 -19.82 -13.99 -8.32
C GLN A 449 -19.56 -14.96 -9.49
N PRO A 450 -20.32 -14.99 -10.60
CA PRO A 450 -20.02 -15.89 -11.72
C PRO A 450 -18.65 -15.61 -12.37
N THR A 451 -18.22 -14.35 -12.47
CA THR A 451 -16.91 -13.99 -13.03
C THR A 451 -15.79 -14.31 -12.05
N ILE A 452 -16.02 -14.11 -10.75
CA ILE A 452 -15.09 -14.51 -9.69
C ILE A 452 -14.91 -16.03 -9.63
N ASP A 453 -16.02 -16.77 -9.70
CA ASP A 453 -16.05 -18.22 -9.69
C ASP A 453 -15.28 -18.81 -10.88
N LEU A 454 -15.42 -18.23 -12.07
CA LEU A 454 -14.64 -18.59 -13.26
C LEU A 454 -13.11 -18.54 -13.00
N ILE A 455 -12.68 -17.61 -12.15
CA ILE A 455 -11.27 -17.35 -11.87
C ILE A 455 -10.76 -18.25 -10.73
N GLU A 456 -11.49 -18.33 -9.61
CA GLU A 456 -11.02 -18.97 -8.37
C GLU A 456 -11.43 -20.45 -8.20
N LYS A 457 -12.57 -20.88 -8.74
CA LYS A 457 -13.08 -22.22 -8.42
C LYS A 457 -12.11 -23.30 -8.89
N PRO A 458 -12.22 -24.52 -8.33
CA PRO A 458 -11.54 -25.69 -8.90
C PRO A 458 -11.88 -25.81 -10.39
N LEU A 459 -10.85 -25.99 -11.24
CA LEU A 459 -10.95 -25.92 -12.72
C LEU A 459 -11.17 -24.51 -13.31
N GLY A 460 -11.04 -23.46 -12.50
CA GLY A 460 -11.02 -22.06 -12.93
C GLY A 460 -9.67 -21.65 -13.54
N LEU A 461 -9.57 -20.39 -13.97
CA LEU A 461 -8.41 -19.86 -14.68
C LEU A 461 -7.09 -19.99 -13.90
N PHE A 462 -7.10 -19.75 -12.58
CA PHE A 462 -5.89 -19.90 -11.76
C PHE A 462 -5.47 -21.36 -11.59
N ALA A 463 -6.42 -22.27 -11.32
CA ALA A 463 -6.12 -23.69 -11.13
C ALA A 463 -5.50 -24.30 -12.39
N LEU A 464 -6.05 -23.96 -13.56
CA LEU A 464 -5.53 -24.42 -14.85
C LEU A 464 -4.16 -23.82 -15.21
N LEU A 465 -3.90 -22.55 -14.82
CA LEU A 465 -2.57 -21.93 -14.95
C LEU A 465 -1.54 -22.64 -14.06
N GLU A 466 -1.90 -22.92 -12.82
CA GLU A 466 -1.03 -23.60 -11.86
C GLU A 466 -0.66 -25.01 -12.32
N GLU A 467 -1.64 -25.77 -12.82
CA GLU A 467 -1.40 -27.09 -13.39
C GLU A 467 -0.38 -27.03 -14.53
N GLU A 468 -0.55 -26.09 -15.47
CA GLU A 468 0.35 -25.95 -16.61
C GLU A 468 1.76 -25.50 -16.22
N CYS A 469 1.89 -24.70 -15.15
CA CYS A 469 3.20 -24.28 -14.66
C CYS A 469 4.04 -25.44 -14.12
N VAL A 470 3.40 -26.47 -13.56
CA VAL A 470 4.05 -27.68 -13.04
C VAL A 470 4.44 -28.65 -14.16
N VAL A 471 3.78 -28.60 -15.31
CA VAL A 471 4.11 -29.47 -16.46
C VAL A 471 5.52 -29.13 -17.00
N PRO A 472 6.46 -30.09 -17.10
CA PRO A 472 7.85 -29.83 -17.50
C PRO A 472 8.03 -29.14 -18.86
N ASN A 473 7.11 -29.40 -19.80
CA ASN A 473 7.07 -28.78 -21.13
C ASN A 473 5.79 -27.94 -21.34
N GLY A 474 5.18 -27.45 -20.26
CA GLY A 474 3.99 -26.60 -20.35
C GLY A 474 4.29 -25.31 -21.11
N SER A 475 3.36 -24.91 -21.98
CA SER A 475 3.48 -23.75 -22.87
C SER A 475 2.23 -22.87 -22.80
N ASP A 476 2.36 -21.59 -23.17
CA ASP A 476 1.20 -20.68 -23.15
C ASP A 476 0.09 -21.12 -24.14
N MET A 477 0.47 -21.80 -25.23
CA MET A 477 -0.50 -22.31 -26.21
C MET A 477 -1.27 -23.52 -25.69
N SER A 478 -0.60 -24.44 -24.98
CA SER A 478 -1.29 -25.56 -24.31
C SER A 478 -2.18 -25.08 -23.17
N LEU A 479 -1.79 -24.01 -22.46
CA LEU A 479 -2.65 -23.34 -21.50
C LEU A 479 -3.93 -22.78 -22.17
N LEU A 480 -3.78 -22.09 -23.30
CA LEU A 480 -4.91 -21.51 -24.04
C LEU A 480 -5.90 -22.59 -24.49
N GLU A 481 -5.40 -23.73 -24.97
CA GLU A 481 -6.22 -24.86 -25.35
C GLU A 481 -6.98 -25.45 -24.15
N LYS A 482 -6.34 -25.57 -22.99
CA LYS A 482 -6.99 -25.98 -21.73
C LYS A 482 -8.09 -25.01 -21.32
N TYR A 483 -7.84 -23.69 -21.37
CA TYR A 483 -8.86 -22.67 -21.10
C TYR A 483 -10.04 -22.79 -22.07
N CYS A 484 -9.78 -22.89 -23.37
CA CYS A 484 -10.84 -23.02 -24.37
C CYS A 484 -11.64 -24.32 -24.21
N THR A 485 -11.01 -25.42 -23.79
CA THR A 485 -11.69 -26.71 -23.64
C THR A 485 -12.55 -26.76 -22.39
N ASN A 486 -12.02 -26.29 -21.25
CA ASN A 486 -12.71 -26.35 -19.96
C ASN A 486 -13.73 -25.22 -19.76
N LEU A 487 -13.47 -24.02 -20.31
CA LEU A 487 -14.24 -22.81 -20.03
C LEU A 487 -15.14 -22.35 -21.19
N ALA A 488 -15.16 -23.04 -22.34
CA ALA A 488 -15.97 -22.65 -23.50
C ALA A 488 -17.49 -22.57 -23.24
N ARG A 489 -18.01 -23.30 -22.24
CA ARG A 489 -19.44 -23.29 -21.90
C ARG A 489 -19.80 -22.19 -20.89
N HIS A 490 -18.82 -21.49 -20.32
CA HIS A 490 -19.06 -20.48 -19.29
C HIS A 490 -19.50 -19.15 -19.93
N SER A 491 -20.58 -18.55 -19.44
CA SER A 491 -21.18 -17.34 -20.03
C SER A 491 -20.27 -16.11 -19.98
N GLN A 492 -19.31 -16.08 -19.05
CA GLN A 492 -18.37 -14.97 -18.85
C GLN A 492 -17.05 -15.10 -19.62
N PHE A 493 -16.80 -16.24 -20.30
CA PHE A 493 -15.57 -16.50 -21.05
C PHE A 493 -15.85 -16.55 -22.56
N THR A 494 -15.03 -15.89 -23.37
CA THR A 494 -15.15 -15.93 -24.83
C THR A 494 -13.77 -16.10 -25.48
N ARG A 495 -13.65 -17.00 -26.44
CA ARG A 495 -12.42 -17.13 -27.24
C ARG A 495 -12.38 -15.99 -28.26
N SER A 496 -11.31 -15.17 -28.23
CA SER A 496 -11.14 -14.06 -29.16
C SER A 496 -10.78 -14.60 -30.55
N LYS A 497 -11.37 -14.02 -31.60
CA LYS A 497 -10.99 -14.34 -32.99
C LYS A 497 -9.87 -13.38 -33.43
N PRO A 498 -8.78 -13.87 -34.06
CA PRO A 498 -7.75 -13.00 -34.59
C PRO A 498 -8.36 -12.11 -35.70
N SER A 499 -8.37 -10.80 -35.48
CA SER A 499 -8.84 -9.82 -36.46
C SER A 499 -7.68 -9.36 -37.34
N GLN A 500 -7.84 -9.41 -38.67
CA GLN A 500 -6.84 -8.92 -39.64
C GLN A 500 -6.55 -7.41 -39.51
N ARG A 501 -7.39 -6.64 -38.79
CA ARG A 501 -7.25 -5.19 -38.59
C ARG A 501 -6.51 -4.79 -37.30
N CYS A 502 -6.29 -5.71 -36.36
CA CYS A 502 -5.60 -5.42 -35.10
C CYS A 502 -4.16 -5.94 -35.13
N GLN A 503 -3.19 -5.07 -34.84
CA GLN A 503 -1.77 -5.44 -34.73
C GLN A 503 -1.45 -6.25 -33.46
N THR A 504 -2.28 -6.19 -32.43
CA THR A 504 -2.06 -6.92 -31.16
C THR A 504 -2.78 -8.28 -31.16
N VAL A 505 -2.06 -9.34 -30.79
CA VAL A 505 -2.61 -10.70 -30.65
C VAL A 505 -3.48 -10.74 -29.39
N ARG A 506 -4.75 -11.11 -29.56
CA ARG A 506 -5.75 -11.30 -28.51
C ARG A 506 -6.19 -12.77 -28.51
N HIS A 507 -6.12 -13.42 -27.36
CA HIS A 507 -6.31 -14.88 -27.26
C HIS A 507 -7.67 -15.27 -26.68
N PHE A 508 -8.08 -14.60 -25.59
CA PHE A 508 -9.38 -14.79 -24.96
C PHE A 508 -9.88 -13.50 -24.31
N SER A 509 -11.18 -13.46 -24.04
CA SER A 509 -11.89 -12.31 -23.46
C SER A 509 -12.68 -12.75 -22.24
N ILE A 510 -12.67 -11.93 -21.18
CA ILE A 510 -13.47 -12.14 -19.98
C ILE A 510 -14.44 -10.96 -19.83
N LYS A 511 -15.69 -11.26 -19.45
CA LYS A 511 -16.67 -10.25 -19.10
C LYS A 511 -16.53 -9.86 -17.62
N HIS A 512 -16.03 -8.66 -17.40
CA HIS A 512 -15.90 -7.99 -16.11
C HIS A 512 -17.06 -7.03 -15.87
N TYR A 513 -17.19 -6.47 -14.66
CA TYR A 513 -18.19 -5.45 -14.37
C TYR A 513 -18.07 -4.19 -15.25
N ALA A 514 -16.84 -3.83 -15.65
CA ALA A 514 -16.55 -2.69 -16.53
C ALA A 514 -16.69 -3.02 -18.04
N GLY A 515 -17.00 -4.27 -18.40
CA GLY A 515 -17.17 -4.71 -19.78
C GLY A 515 -16.27 -5.88 -20.18
N PHE A 516 -16.15 -6.12 -21.49
CA PHE A 516 -15.31 -7.19 -22.03
C PHE A 516 -13.85 -6.75 -22.13
N VAL A 517 -12.95 -7.51 -21.52
CA VAL A 517 -11.50 -7.27 -21.58
C VAL A 517 -10.82 -8.41 -22.31
N ASP A 518 -10.01 -8.05 -23.31
CA ASP A 518 -9.22 -8.99 -24.12
C ASP A 518 -7.83 -9.18 -23.52
N TYR A 519 -7.44 -10.43 -23.28
CA TYR A 519 -6.14 -10.79 -22.71
C TYR A 519 -5.23 -11.49 -23.72
N ASN A 520 -3.93 -11.22 -23.59
CA ASN A 520 -2.87 -11.90 -24.31
C ASN A 520 -2.15 -12.86 -23.35
N ILE A 521 -2.20 -14.17 -23.67
CA ILE A 521 -1.66 -15.26 -22.86
C ILE A 521 -0.14 -15.47 -22.99
N GLU A 522 0.54 -14.76 -23.90
CA GLU A 522 1.99 -14.86 -24.06
C GLU A 522 2.71 -14.61 -22.73
N GLN A 523 3.64 -15.50 -22.41
CA GLN A 523 4.49 -15.51 -21.22
C GLN A 523 3.73 -15.69 -19.89
N TRP A 524 2.45 -16.09 -19.88
CA TRP A 524 1.73 -16.31 -18.62
C TRP A 524 2.34 -17.44 -17.79
N VAL A 525 2.67 -18.56 -18.42
CA VAL A 525 3.28 -19.72 -17.73
C VAL A 525 4.65 -19.35 -17.19
N GLU A 526 5.47 -18.63 -17.97
CA GLU A 526 6.80 -18.19 -17.54
C GLU A 526 6.74 -17.15 -16.42
N LYS A 527 5.84 -16.15 -16.54
CA LYS A 527 5.61 -15.14 -15.50
C LYS A 527 5.13 -15.73 -14.19
N ASN A 528 4.26 -16.74 -14.25
CA ASN A 528 3.74 -17.41 -13.06
C ASN A 528 4.72 -18.42 -12.45
N ARG A 529 5.61 -19.03 -13.26
CA ARG A 529 6.73 -19.83 -12.73
C ARG A 529 7.69 -18.98 -11.91
N ASP A 530 7.84 -17.69 -12.27
CA ASP A 530 8.65 -16.69 -11.56
C ASP A 530 10.07 -17.22 -11.19
N ALA A 531 10.60 -18.09 -12.06
CA ALA A 531 11.77 -18.89 -11.76
C ALA A 531 13.04 -18.09 -12.09
N VAL A 532 13.72 -17.62 -11.04
CA VAL A 532 15.06 -17.05 -11.19
C VAL A 532 16.08 -18.18 -11.08
N GLU A 533 17.05 -18.16 -12.00
CA GLU A 533 18.12 -19.15 -12.01
C GLU A 533 18.89 -19.10 -10.68
N MET A 534 19.04 -20.27 -10.05
CA MET A 534 19.63 -20.35 -8.71
C MET A 534 21.09 -19.86 -8.70
N SER A 535 21.82 -20.06 -9.80
CA SER A 535 23.18 -19.54 -9.98
C SER A 535 23.25 -18.01 -9.92
N VAL A 536 22.20 -17.31 -10.36
CA VAL A 536 22.12 -15.84 -10.29
C VAL A 536 21.90 -15.40 -8.84
N LEU A 537 21.01 -16.08 -8.12
CA LEU A 537 20.76 -15.77 -6.71
C LEU A 537 21.97 -16.07 -5.82
N GLU A 538 22.67 -17.18 -6.06
CA GLU A 538 23.93 -17.52 -5.38
C GLU A 538 25.01 -16.47 -5.65
N LEU A 539 25.11 -15.99 -6.90
CA LEU A 539 26.02 -14.91 -7.25
C LEU A 539 25.69 -13.61 -6.51
N LEU A 540 24.41 -13.23 -6.41
CA LEU A 540 24.01 -12.03 -5.68
C LEU A 540 24.30 -12.15 -4.18
N ALA A 541 24.18 -13.34 -3.60
CA ALA A 541 24.57 -13.61 -2.21
C ALA A 541 26.09 -13.51 -1.97
N GLU A 542 26.92 -13.76 -3.00
CA GLU A 542 28.39 -13.56 -2.97
C GLU A 542 28.82 -12.09 -3.13
N SER A 543 27.88 -11.17 -3.38
CA SER A 543 28.15 -9.73 -3.54
C SER A 543 28.85 -9.14 -2.31
N SER A 544 29.73 -8.15 -2.52
CA SER A 544 30.36 -7.39 -1.41
C SER A 544 29.58 -6.12 -1.04
N HIS A 545 28.55 -5.79 -1.82
CA HIS A 545 27.71 -4.63 -1.60
C HIS A 545 26.76 -4.87 -0.43
N PHE A 546 26.83 -4.04 0.61
CA PHE A 546 26.15 -4.30 1.89
C PHE A 546 24.63 -4.47 1.75
N LEU A 547 23.96 -3.63 0.95
CA LEU A 547 22.51 -3.72 0.79
C LEU A 547 22.13 -4.97 -0.01
N VAL A 548 22.89 -5.35 -1.04
CA VAL A 548 22.64 -6.59 -1.79
C VAL A 548 22.81 -7.81 -0.89
N GLN A 549 23.80 -7.84 0.01
CA GLN A 549 23.91 -8.91 1.01
C GLN A 549 22.72 -8.97 1.96
N GLN A 550 22.17 -7.82 2.38
CA GLN A 550 20.95 -7.77 3.19
C GLN A 550 19.73 -8.27 2.41
N LEU A 551 19.61 -7.90 1.13
CA LEU A 551 18.53 -8.36 0.26
C LEU A 551 18.67 -9.85 -0.09
N PHE A 552 19.89 -10.40 -0.14
CA PHE A 552 20.20 -11.79 -0.49
C PHE A 552 21.14 -12.45 0.54
N PRO A 553 20.65 -12.78 1.75
CA PRO A 553 21.50 -13.31 2.82
C PRO A 553 22.04 -14.72 2.52
N PRO A 554 23.34 -14.98 2.78
CA PRO A 554 23.95 -16.29 2.56
C PRO A 554 23.40 -17.33 3.55
N GLY A 555 22.77 -18.40 3.03
CA GLY A 555 22.22 -19.51 3.82
C GLY A 555 20.69 -19.70 3.73
N VAL A 556 19.94 -18.64 3.38
CA VAL A 556 18.47 -18.73 3.17
C VAL A 556 18.11 -19.45 1.86
N MET A 557 19.11 -19.65 1.00
CA MET A 557 19.02 -20.31 -0.31
C MET A 557 18.58 -21.78 -0.25
N GLU A 558 18.72 -22.46 0.90
CA GLU A 558 18.30 -23.86 1.06
C GLU A 558 16.80 -24.01 1.37
N TYR A 559 16.18 -23.01 2.01
CA TYR A 559 14.73 -22.95 2.26
C TYR A 559 13.93 -22.56 1.01
N LEU A 560 14.54 -21.72 0.16
CA LEU A 560 14.00 -21.33 -1.15
C LEU A 560 13.85 -22.51 -2.13
N LYS A 561 14.53 -23.66 -1.90
CA LYS A 561 14.46 -24.85 -2.76
C LYS A 561 13.12 -25.60 -2.70
N VAL A 562 12.33 -25.45 -1.63
CA VAL A 562 11.19 -26.36 -1.38
C VAL A 562 9.86 -25.65 -1.09
N SER A 563 9.83 -24.39 -0.62
CA SER A 563 8.56 -23.78 -0.21
C SER A 563 8.24 -22.36 -0.72
N GLU A 564 9.19 -21.63 -1.32
CA GLU A 564 9.02 -20.18 -1.56
C GLU A 564 9.15 -19.69 -3.01
N TYR A 565 9.48 -20.55 -3.97
CA TYR A 565 9.43 -20.19 -5.41
C TYR A 565 8.29 -20.85 -6.19
N VAL A 566 7.50 -21.71 -5.53
CA VAL A 566 6.16 -22.12 -6.01
C VAL A 566 5.11 -21.30 -5.28
N VAL A 567 5.26 -19.97 -5.23
CA VAL A 567 4.19 -19.12 -4.70
C VAL A 567 3.17 -18.95 -5.81
N ARG A 568 2.27 -19.93 -5.85
CA ARG A 568 1.09 -20.04 -6.68
C ARG A 568 0.37 -18.68 -6.75
N ALA A 569 0.01 -18.22 -7.95
CA ALA A 569 -0.79 -16.99 -8.14
C ALA A 569 -2.01 -16.95 -7.22
N SER A 570 -2.64 -18.10 -6.93
CA SER A 570 -3.65 -18.23 -5.90
C SER A 570 -3.17 -17.70 -4.54
N HIS A 571 -2.07 -18.21 -3.98
CA HIS A 571 -1.54 -17.81 -2.66
C HIS A 571 -1.15 -16.32 -2.57
N ARG A 572 -0.62 -15.71 -3.64
CA ARG A 572 -0.27 -14.28 -3.66
C ARG A 572 -1.51 -13.38 -3.57
N VAL A 573 -2.59 -13.75 -4.25
CA VAL A 573 -3.88 -13.03 -4.14
C VAL A 573 -4.65 -13.43 -2.87
N PHE A 574 -4.46 -14.65 -2.35
CA PHE A 574 -5.01 -15.09 -1.07
C PHE A 574 -4.38 -14.37 0.14
N SER A 575 -3.12 -13.92 0.08
CA SER A 575 -2.50 -13.10 1.15
C SER A 575 -3.16 -11.73 1.28
N LEU A 576 -3.43 -11.06 0.14
CA LEU A 576 -4.27 -9.85 0.07
C LEU A 576 -5.66 -10.11 0.66
N MET A 577 -6.23 -11.31 0.42
CA MET A 577 -7.50 -11.73 1.02
C MET A 577 -7.40 -12.06 2.51
N SER A 578 -6.26 -12.51 3.05
CA SER A 578 -6.12 -12.80 4.49
C SER A 578 -6.16 -11.51 5.31
N LEU A 579 -5.43 -10.46 4.87
CA LEU A 579 -5.51 -9.12 5.47
C LEU A 579 -6.93 -8.55 5.41
N TYR A 580 -7.67 -8.93 4.38
CA TYR A 580 -9.06 -8.53 4.13
C TYR A 580 -10.10 -9.30 4.95
N PHE A 581 -9.90 -10.60 5.18
CA PHE A 581 -10.72 -11.39 6.11
C PHE A 581 -10.50 -10.96 7.56
N ASP A 582 -9.32 -10.44 7.92
CA ASP A 582 -9.08 -9.80 9.21
C ASP A 582 -9.86 -8.48 9.36
N ILE A 583 -9.98 -7.68 8.28
CA ILE A 583 -10.85 -6.48 8.25
C ILE A 583 -12.34 -6.88 8.42
N LYS A 584 -12.78 -7.98 7.80
CA LYS A 584 -14.14 -8.55 7.97
C LYS A 584 -14.44 -8.90 9.43
N TYR A 585 -13.45 -9.41 10.17
CA TYR A 585 -13.59 -9.71 11.60
C TYR A 585 -13.58 -8.43 12.46
N LEU A 586 -12.78 -7.42 12.10
CA LEU A 586 -12.62 -6.21 12.89
C LEU A 586 -13.84 -5.26 12.81
N VAL A 587 -14.39 -5.04 11.62
CA VAL A 587 -15.62 -4.24 11.45
C VAL A 587 -16.81 -4.93 12.13
N GLY A 588 -16.85 -6.27 12.11
CA GLY A 588 -17.85 -7.07 12.80
C GLY A 588 -17.74 -7.07 14.34
N THR A 589 -16.56 -6.77 14.90
CA THR A 589 -16.36 -6.68 16.36
C THR A 589 -16.60 -5.26 16.90
N ILE A 590 -16.26 -4.22 16.13
CA ILE A 590 -16.52 -2.82 16.54
C ILE A 590 -18.03 -2.56 16.72
N SER A 591 -18.90 -3.14 15.89
CA SER A 591 -20.36 -3.03 16.07
C SER A 591 -20.89 -3.81 17.28
N LYS A 592 -20.27 -4.93 17.67
CA LYS A 592 -20.81 -5.81 18.73
C LYS A 592 -20.51 -5.32 20.14
N ASP A 593 -19.39 -4.66 20.36
CA ASP A 593 -18.98 -4.23 21.71
C ASP A 593 -19.63 -2.93 22.19
N GLN A 594 -20.29 -2.16 21.30
CA GLN A 594 -21.04 -0.95 21.70
C GLN A 594 -22.57 -1.14 21.77
N ALA A 595 -23.10 -2.26 21.28
CA ALA A 595 -24.55 -2.46 21.16
C ALA A 595 -25.23 -3.12 22.38
N SER A 596 -24.51 -3.43 23.46
CA SER A 596 -25.06 -4.28 24.54
C SER A 596 -25.74 -3.54 25.71
N GLN A 597 -25.92 -2.22 25.71
CA GLN A 597 -26.50 -1.53 26.90
C GLN A 597 -27.57 -0.45 26.71
N GLU A 598 -28.04 -0.10 25.50
CA GLU A 598 -29.09 0.93 25.35
C GLU A 598 -30.19 0.60 24.31
N GLN A 599 -30.50 -0.68 24.10
CA GLN A 599 -31.47 -1.12 23.09
C GLN A 599 -32.90 -1.24 23.64
N ASN A 600 -33.61 -0.12 23.82
CA ASN A 600 -35.09 -0.19 23.85
C ASN A 600 -35.88 1.03 23.35
N ASN A 601 -35.24 2.12 22.89
CA ASN A 601 -35.98 3.32 22.46
C ASN A 601 -35.69 3.84 21.04
N TYR A 602 -34.81 3.20 20.26
CA TYR A 602 -34.35 3.75 18.97
C TYR A 602 -35.06 3.24 17.70
N VAL A 603 -36.09 2.39 17.80
CA VAL A 603 -36.78 1.81 16.63
C VAL A 603 -37.67 2.82 15.88
N LYS A 604 -37.83 4.06 16.39
CA LYS A 604 -38.60 5.13 15.71
C LYS A 604 -37.77 6.18 14.95
N SER A 605 -36.44 6.10 14.97
CA SER A 605 -35.55 7.18 14.51
C SER A 605 -34.81 6.94 13.19
N LEU A 606 -35.14 5.91 12.41
CA LEU A 606 -34.48 5.62 11.12
C LEU A 606 -35.23 6.18 9.90
N ARG A 607 -36.26 7.01 10.11
CA ARG A 607 -36.95 7.75 9.02
C ARG A 607 -36.37 9.15 8.77
N SER A 608 -35.38 9.59 9.55
CA SER A 608 -34.72 10.88 9.34
C SER A 608 -33.63 10.73 8.28
N THR A 609 -33.73 11.49 7.20
CA THR A 609 -32.70 11.54 6.14
C THR A 609 -31.40 12.13 6.68
N VAL A 610 -30.27 11.93 5.99
CA VAL A 610 -28.95 12.52 6.36
C VAL A 610 -29.04 14.05 6.58
N ALA A 611 -29.93 14.71 5.84
CA ALA A 611 -30.23 16.14 5.97
C ALA A 611 -30.89 16.50 7.31
N ASP A 612 -31.78 15.66 7.83
CA ASP A 612 -32.48 15.90 9.09
C ASP A 612 -31.53 15.80 10.29
N ILE A 613 -30.61 14.82 10.27
CA ILE A 613 -29.58 14.66 11.31
C ILE A 613 -28.65 15.87 11.32
N SER A 614 -28.20 16.31 10.15
CA SER A 614 -27.31 17.48 10.01
C SER A 614 -27.94 18.77 10.56
N SER A 615 -29.24 18.97 10.32
CA SER A 615 -30.02 20.11 10.85
C SER A 615 -30.17 20.05 12.37
N LEU A 616 -30.45 18.87 12.91
CA LEU A 616 -30.55 18.65 14.36
C LEU A 616 -29.19 18.83 15.06
N GLU A 617 -28.10 18.37 14.44
CA GLU A 617 -26.75 18.60 14.95
C GLU A 617 -26.37 20.09 14.94
N ALA A 618 -26.76 20.85 13.91
CA ALA A 618 -26.54 22.29 13.87
C ALA A 618 -27.23 22.99 15.05
N LYS A 619 -28.52 22.68 15.28
CA LYS A 619 -29.26 23.22 16.44
C LYS A 619 -28.64 22.79 17.77
N ARG A 620 -28.15 21.55 17.87
CA ARG A 620 -27.42 21.05 19.04
C ARG A 620 -26.13 21.83 19.27
N ARG A 621 -25.35 22.09 18.21
CA ARG A 621 -24.10 22.88 18.27
C ARG A 621 -24.37 24.28 18.79
N ASP A 622 -25.42 24.95 18.31
CA ASP A 622 -25.78 26.30 18.76
C ASP A 622 -26.14 26.34 20.25
N TYR A 623 -26.95 25.39 20.71
CA TYR A 623 -27.34 25.30 22.12
C TYR A 623 -26.14 25.00 23.03
N ILE A 624 -25.31 24.02 22.64
CA ILE A 624 -24.11 23.64 23.39
C ILE A 624 -23.09 24.79 23.41
N SER A 625 -22.94 25.53 22.31
CA SER A 625 -22.01 26.66 22.19
C SER A 625 -22.25 27.72 23.28
N ALA A 626 -23.52 28.03 23.58
CA ALA A 626 -23.85 28.98 24.65
C ALA A 626 -23.40 28.51 26.04
N ILE A 627 -23.53 27.21 26.33
CA ILE A 627 -23.09 26.61 27.60
C ILE A 627 -21.56 26.56 27.67
N ILE A 628 -20.91 26.09 26.59
CA ILE A 628 -19.45 26.00 26.49
C ILE A 628 -18.83 27.40 26.63
N THR A 629 -19.41 28.43 26.03
CA THR A 629 -18.89 29.81 26.12
C THR A 629 -18.89 30.30 27.57
N LYS A 630 -19.94 30.00 28.35
CA LYS A 630 -19.99 30.35 29.78
C LYS A 630 -18.95 29.58 30.59
N LEU A 631 -18.78 28.29 30.31
CA LEU A 631 -17.76 27.46 30.96
C LEU A 631 -16.34 27.95 30.64
N GLN A 632 -16.07 28.25 29.37
CA GLN A 632 -14.80 28.81 28.91
C GLN A 632 -14.52 30.17 29.56
N ALA A 633 -15.53 31.05 29.69
CA ALA A 633 -15.39 32.32 30.37
C ALA A 633 -15.04 32.14 31.85
N TYR A 634 -15.67 31.19 32.54
CA TYR A 634 -15.34 30.86 33.93
C TYR A 634 -13.92 30.31 34.08
N ILE A 635 -13.51 29.35 33.23
CA ILE A 635 -12.16 28.77 33.25
C ILE A 635 -11.10 29.84 32.94
N ARG A 636 -11.32 30.69 31.93
CA ARG A 636 -10.42 31.80 31.59
C ARG A 636 -10.34 32.81 32.73
N GLY A 637 -11.46 33.16 33.35
CA GLY A 637 -11.52 34.05 34.52
C GLY A 637 -10.70 33.50 35.68
N PHE A 638 -10.92 32.23 36.06
CA PHE A 638 -10.17 31.55 37.12
C PHE A 638 -8.66 31.51 36.84
N TYR A 639 -8.27 31.21 35.59
CA TYR A 639 -6.86 31.20 35.21
C TYR A 639 -6.23 32.60 35.25
N MET A 640 -6.93 33.62 34.75
CA MET A 640 -6.46 35.02 34.78
C MET A 640 -6.35 35.56 36.20
N GLU A 641 -7.26 35.20 37.10
CA GLU A 641 -7.20 35.58 38.52
C GLU A 641 -5.95 35.00 39.20
N ARG A 642 -5.65 33.72 38.95
CA ARG A 642 -4.42 33.07 39.46
C ARG A 642 -3.16 33.71 38.88
N ASP A 643 -3.14 33.98 37.57
CA ASP A 643 -1.99 34.63 36.94
C ASP A 643 -1.80 36.07 37.44
N CYS A 644 -2.90 36.81 37.66
CA CYS A 644 -2.87 38.15 38.25
C CYS A 644 -2.32 38.11 39.68
N CYS A 645 -2.82 37.22 40.54
CA CYS A 645 -2.28 37.01 41.89
C CYS A 645 -0.79 36.68 41.86
N ARG A 646 -0.35 35.82 40.93
CA ARG A 646 1.07 35.49 40.74
C ARG A 646 1.89 36.72 40.33
N LYS A 647 1.39 37.54 39.41
CA LYS A 647 2.03 38.79 38.98
C LYS A 647 2.08 39.84 40.10
N LEU A 648 1.02 39.95 40.91
CA LEU A 648 0.95 40.87 42.04
C LEU A 648 1.97 40.49 43.12
N ARG A 649 2.01 39.22 43.53
CA ARG A 649 3.03 38.69 44.46
C ARG A 649 4.45 38.91 43.93
N ARG A 650 4.67 38.72 42.63
CA ARG A 650 5.96 38.99 41.99
C ARG A 650 6.31 40.49 42.06
N LYS A 651 5.36 41.39 41.83
CA LYS A 651 5.56 42.84 41.95
C LYS A 651 5.90 43.24 43.39
N GLU A 652 5.17 42.74 44.38
CA GLU A 652 5.43 42.99 45.81
C GLU A 652 6.80 42.47 46.22
N ALA A 653 7.18 41.25 45.80
CA ALA A 653 8.49 40.69 46.04
C ALA A 653 9.61 41.55 45.44
N ILE A 654 9.45 42.05 44.20
CA ILE A 654 10.42 42.95 43.57
C ILE A 654 10.59 44.23 44.37
N LEU A 655 9.51 44.85 44.85
CA LEU A 655 9.59 46.07 45.66
C LEU A 655 10.31 45.84 46.99
N THR A 656 10.00 44.74 47.68
CA THR A 656 10.68 44.35 48.92
C THR A 656 12.16 44.08 48.70
N ILE A 657 12.52 43.39 47.61
CA ILE A 657 13.93 43.16 47.24
C ILE A 657 14.63 44.49 46.97
N GLN A 658 14.01 45.40 46.20
CA GLN A 658 14.59 46.71 45.92
C GLN A 658 14.80 47.55 47.18
N LEU A 659 13.84 47.56 48.10
CA LEU A 659 13.97 48.23 49.39
C LEU A 659 15.11 47.65 50.21
N ASN A 660 15.17 46.32 50.34
CA ASN A 660 16.25 45.64 51.06
C ASN A 660 17.63 45.94 50.46
N VAL A 661 17.75 45.97 49.13
CA VAL A 661 19.01 46.32 48.46
C VAL A 661 19.40 47.78 48.75
N ARG A 662 18.46 48.73 48.68
CA ARG A 662 18.74 50.14 49.02
C ARG A 662 19.15 50.31 50.47
N SER A 663 18.40 49.75 51.41
CA SER A 663 18.75 49.76 52.84
C SER A 663 20.10 49.09 53.10
N PHE A 664 20.41 48.00 52.40
CA PHE A 664 21.72 47.35 52.51
C PHE A 664 22.84 48.29 52.04
N CYS A 665 22.69 48.96 50.89
CA CYS A 665 23.68 49.93 50.40
C CYS A 665 23.91 51.07 51.41
N GLU A 666 22.84 51.62 52.01
CA GLU A 666 22.95 52.66 53.04
C GLU A 666 23.66 52.15 54.31
N ILE A 667 23.31 50.94 54.77
CA ILE A 667 23.87 50.33 55.97
C ILE A 667 25.33 49.91 55.75
N THR A 668 25.74 49.50 54.55
CA THR A 668 27.13 49.11 54.25
C THR A 668 28.14 50.23 54.42
N ASP A 669 27.71 51.49 54.27
CA ASP A 669 28.55 52.65 54.51
C ASP A 669 28.64 53.04 55.99
N TRP A 670 27.78 52.50 56.84
CA TRP A 670 27.81 52.76 58.27
C TRP A 670 29.03 52.09 58.94
N PRO A 671 29.93 52.85 59.60
CA PRO A 671 31.18 52.29 60.16
C PRO A 671 30.96 51.16 61.17
N TRP A 672 29.88 51.23 61.96
CA TRP A 672 29.51 50.17 62.91
C TRP A 672 29.07 48.89 62.22
N PHE A 673 28.42 48.97 61.05
CA PHE A 673 28.08 47.79 60.26
C PHE A 673 29.32 47.13 59.64
N ARG A 674 30.31 47.92 59.21
CA ARG A 674 31.60 47.39 58.73
C ARG A 674 32.35 46.65 59.85
N LEU A 675 32.40 47.22 61.04
CA LEU A 675 32.96 46.56 62.23
C LEU A 675 32.19 45.28 62.59
N LEU A 676 30.86 45.35 62.64
CA LEU A 676 30.01 44.19 62.89
C LEU A 676 30.19 43.10 61.82
N SER A 677 30.36 43.48 60.55
CA SER A 677 30.57 42.53 59.45
C SER A 677 31.92 41.79 59.54
N LEU A 678 32.95 42.42 60.11
CA LEU A 678 34.25 41.79 60.39
C LEU A 678 34.20 40.89 61.62
N ILE A 679 33.44 41.26 62.65
CA ILE A 679 33.34 40.52 63.91
C ILE A 679 32.35 39.34 63.82
N ARG A 680 31.24 39.51 63.10
CA ARG A 680 30.14 38.52 63.01
C ARG A 680 30.55 37.12 62.49
N PRO A 681 31.53 36.94 61.60
CA PRO A 681 32.07 35.64 61.20
C PRO A 681 32.93 34.98 62.28
N LEU A 682 33.52 35.77 63.18
CA LEU A 682 34.38 35.28 64.28
C LEU A 682 33.57 34.81 65.50
N ILE A 683 32.27 35.12 65.54
CA ILE A 683 31.34 34.64 66.57
C ILE A 683 30.78 33.29 66.10
N PRO A 684 31.13 32.16 66.75
CA PRO A 684 30.52 30.87 66.42
C PRO A 684 29.01 30.96 66.66
N LYS A 685 28.22 30.82 65.59
CA LYS A 685 26.75 30.95 65.64
C LYS A 685 26.10 29.58 65.83
N ASP A 686 24.93 29.57 66.49
CA ASP A 686 23.96 28.46 66.43
C ASP A 686 23.59 28.04 64.99
N ARG A 687 23.86 28.90 64.00
CA ARG A 687 23.70 28.63 62.57
C ARG A 687 24.63 27.52 62.04
N GLU A 688 25.82 27.34 62.62
CA GLU A 688 26.67 26.19 62.30
C GLU A 688 26.08 24.91 62.86
N ARG A 689 25.50 24.92 64.06
CA ARG A 689 24.77 23.76 64.61
C ARG A 689 23.54 23.41 63.78
N ALA A 690 22.74 24.39 63.39
CA ALA A 690 21.58 24.16 62.53
C ALA A 690 21.98 23.61 61.16
N LYS A 691 23.06 24.13 60.56
CA LYS A 691 23.54 23.66 59.26
C LYS A 691 24.21 22.28 59.36
N ILE A 692 24.90 21.99 60.46
CA ILE A 692 25.40 20.64 60.76
C ILE A 692 24.23 19.67 60.96
N GLN A 693 23.17 20.07 61.66
CA GLN A 693 21.97 19.25 61.86
C GLN A 693 21.24 18.96 60.53
N GLU A 694 21.08 19.99 59.68
CA GLU A 694 20.48 19.87 58.35
C GLU A 694 21.34 18.98 57.42
N LEU A 695 22.68 19.09 57.50
CA LEU A 695 23.60 18.20 56.80
C LEU A 695 23.57 16.76 57.33
N ILE A 696 23.32 16.56 58.62
CA ILE A 696 23.13 15.23 59.23
C ILE A 696 21.81 14.61 58.74
N GLU A 697 20.71 15.37 58.74
CA GLU A 697 19.41 14.93 58.22
C GLU A 697 19.49 14.60 56.73
N HIS A 698 20.12 15.47 55.93
CA HIS A 698 20.27 15.23 54.50
C HIS A 698 21.15 14.00 54.20
N ASN A 699 22.24 13.80 54.95
CA ASN A 699 23.05 12.58 54.83
C ASN A 699 22.27 11.33 55.26
N SER A 700 21.43 11.43 56.30
CA SER A 700 20.55 10.34 56.72
C SER A 700 19.54 9.97 55.62
N GLU A 701 18.92 10.95 54.97
CA GLU A 701 18.00 10.71 53.85
C GLU A 701 18.71 10.09 52.65
N LEU A 702 19.90 10.58 52.31
CA LEU A 702 20.72 10.02 51.23
C LEU A 702 21.14 8.58 51.53
N GLN A 703 21.52 8.26 52.77
CA GLN A 703 21.83 6.89 53.18
C GLN A 703 20.62 5.98 53.04
N LYS A 704 19.43 6.43 53.49
CA LYS A 704 18.19 5.66 53.36
C LYS A 704 17.83 5.40 51.90
N LYS A 705 17.91 6.42 51.04
CA LYS A 705 17.70 6.24 49.59
C LYS A 705 18.70 5.27 48.98
N ASN A 706 19.97 5.36 49.38
CA ASN A 706 21.01 4.46 48.88
C ASN A 706 20.74 3.00 49.29
N GLU A 707 20.32 2.77 50.53
CA GLU A 707 19.87 1.45 51.03
C GLU A 707 18.64 0.95 50.27
N GLU A 708 17.64 1.80 50.01
CA GLU A 708 16.46 1.45 49.21
C GLU A 708 16.86 1.02 47.79
N THR A 709 17.72 1.79 47.10
CA THR A 709 18.25 1.40 45.78
C THR A 709 19.13 0.15 45.85
N LEU A 710 19.85 -0.10 46.95
CA LEU A 710 20.66 -1.31 47.11
C LEU A 710 19.76 -2.54 47.24
N ILE A 711 18.67 -2.44 48.02
CA ILE A 711 17.67 -3.50 48.17
C ILE A 711 16.97 -3.76 46.82
N GLU A 712 16.64 -2.72 46.06
CA GLU A 712 16.03 -2.86 44.74
C GLU A 712 16.99 -3.51 43.73
N ASN A 713 18.26 -3.10 43.72
CA ASN A 713 19.29 -3.74 42.89
C ASN A 713 19.53 -5.20 43.28
N LEU A 714 19.52 -5.52 44.58
CA LEU A 714 19.62 -6.91 45.06
C LEU A 714 18.42 -7.74 44.58
N LYS A 715 17.19 -7.22 44.71
CA LYS A 715 15.98 -7.89 44.18
C LYS A 715 16.05 -8.13 42.68
N LEU A 716 16.47 -7.13 41.91
CA LEU A 716 16.68 -7.26 40.46
C LEU A 716 17.75 -8.32 40.15
N THR A 717 18.86 -8.31 40.88
CA THR A 717 19.95 -9.28 40.70
C THR A 717 19.47 -10.70 40.99
N THR A 718 18.80 -10.94 42.12
CA THR A 718 18.22 -12.26 42.46
C THR A 718 17.17 -12.69 41.44
N SER A 719 16.35 -11.77 40.94
CA SER A 719 15.38 -12.06 39.88
C SER A 719 16.06 -12.42 38.55
N CYS A 720 17.17 -11.76 38.19
CA CYS A 720 17.96 -12.09 37.01
C CYS A 720 18.66 -13.45 37.16
N GLU A 721 19.16 -13.80 38.35
CA GLU A 721 19.76 -15.11 38.64
C GLU A 721 18.72 -16.23 38.51
N LEU A 722 17.53 -16.05 39.08
CA LEU A 722 16.42 -17.01 38.94
C LEU A 722 15.99 -17.19 37.49
N LEU A 723 15.94 -16.10 36.70
CA LEU A 723 15.62 -16.19 35.28
C LEU A 723 16.72 -16.92 34.50
N ARG A 724 18.00 -16.71 34.82
CA ARG A 724 19.11 -17.46 34.21
C ARG A 724 19.04 -18.95 34.53
N GLU A 725 18.74 -19.31 35.77
CA GLU A 725 18.58 -20.71 36.18
C GLU A 725 17.42 -21.38 35.41
N LYS A 726 16.27 -20.70 35.29
CA LYS A 726 15.15 -21.17 34.47
C LYS A 726 15.49 -21.28 32.98
N CYS A 727 16.25 -20.33 32.43
CA CYS A 727 16.71 -20.41 31.04
C CYS A 727 17.63 -21.62 30.83
N ALA A 728 18.56 -21.88 31.75
CA ALA A 728 19.44 -23.04 31.69
C ALA A 728 18.66 -24.37 31.81
N GLU A 729 17.65 -24.43 32.66
CA GLU A 729 16.76 -25.60 32.79
C GLU A 729 15.96 -25.84 31.50
N VAL A 730 15.45 -24.79 30.86
CA VAL A 730 14.78 -24.88 29.56
C VAL A 730 15.73 -25.31 28.44
N GLU A 731 16.97 -24.81 28.42
CA GLU A 731 17.99 -25.24 27.46
C GLU A 731 18.36 -26.71 27.64
N GLN A 732 18.54 -27.17 28.88
CA GLN A 732 18.83 -28.57 29.18
C GLN A 732 17.67 -29.49 28.75
N ASN A 733 16.42 -29.10 29.04
CA ASN A 733 15.25 -29.84 28.59
C ASN A 733 15.13 -29.88 27.06
N ALA A 734 15.44 -28.77 26.38
CA ALA A 734 15.44 -28.72 24.92
C ALA A 734 16.54 -29.62 24.30
N ASP A 735 17.72 -29.69 24.93
CA ASP A 735 18.80 -30.57 24.48
C ASP A 735 18.49 -32.06 24.75
N GLU A 736 17.84 -32.39 25.87
CA GLU A 736 17.32 -33.74 26.13
C GLU A 736 16.27 -34.16 25.09
N GLU A 737 15.30 -33.30 24.78
CA GLU A 737 14.31 -33.54 23.72
C GLU A 737 14.96 -33.72 22.35
N ARG A 738 15.97 -32.91 22.01
CA ARG A 738 16.75 -33.06 20.77
C ARG A 738 17.49 -34.39 20.70
N MET A 739 18.08 -34.84 21.81
CA MET A 739 18.76 -36.13 21.88
C MET A 739 17.79 -37.30 21.72
N ILE A 740 16.62 -37.24 22.34
CA ILE A 740 15.56 -38.24 22.16
C ILE A 740 15.06 -38.25 20.71
N ALA A 741 14.83 -37.08 20.12
CA ALA A 741 14.43 -36.96 18.72
C ALA A 741 15.50 -37.52 17.76
N ALA A 742 16.79 -37.26 18.02
CA ALA A 742 17.89 -37.80 17.23
C ALA A 742 18.00 -39.33 17.33
N GLN A 743 17.80 -39.91 18.52
CA GLN A 743 17.77 -41.37 18.72
C GLN A 743 16.60 -42.01 17.98
N SER A 744 15.40 -41.42 18.07
CA SER A 744 14.21 -41.90 17.35
C SER A 744 14.40 -41.85 15.83
N MET A 745 15.01 -40.77 15.32
CA MET A 745 15.33 -40.65 13.89
C MET A 745 16.33 -41.72 13.43
N ALA A 746 17.37 -42.00 14.24
CA ALA A 746 18.36 -43.03 13.92
C ALA A 746 17.79 -44.45 13.94
N GLU A 747 16.84 -44.74 14.85
CA GLU A 747 16.11 -46.01 14.87
C GLU A 747 15.22 -46.18 13.64
N LYS A 748 14.45 -45.14 13.29
CA LYS A 748 13.63 -45.14 12.06
C LYS A 748 14.48 -45.32 10.81
N GLU A 749 15.68 -44.73 10.75
CA GLU A 749 16.61 -44.91 9.64
C GLU A 749 17.11 -46.35 9.50
N LYS A 750 17.38 -47.03 10.62
CA LYS A 750 17.75 -48.47 10.62
C LYS A 750 16.57 -49.33 10.14
N GLU A 751 15.37 -49.01 10.58
CA GLU A 751 14.15 -49.71 10.18
C GLU A 751 13.87 -49.54 8.68
N ILE A 752 13.99 -48.32 8.16
CA ILE A 752 13.90 -48.02 6.71
C ILE A 752 14.95 -48.79 5.91
N LYS A 753 16.20 -48.88 6.40
CA LYS A 753 17.25 -49.68 5.74
C LYS A 753 16.92 -51.18 5.71
N LYS A 754 16.35 -51.71 6.79
CA LYS A 754 15.91 -53.11 6.85
C LYS A 754 14.78 -53.38 5.87
N ILE A 755 13.76 -52.52 5.83
CA ILE A 755 12.64 -52.62 4.88
C ILE A 755 13.15 -52.55 3.42
N ARG A 756 14.10 -51.66 3.11
CA ARG A 756 14.73 -51.61 1.79
C ARG A 756 15.43 -52.92 1.41
N LEU A 757 16.15 -53.53 2.34
CA LEU A 757 16.84 -54.79 2.09
C LEU A 757 15.84 -55.93 1.87
N GLU A 758 14.76 -55.99 2.64
CA GLU A 758 13.67 -56.96 2.45
C GLU A 758 12.95 -56.75 1.12
N MET A 759 12.70 -55.51 0.70
CA MET A 759 12.15 -55.21 -0.63
C MET A 759 13.08 -55.69 -1.75
N GLN A 760 14.38 -55.47 -1.61
CA GLN A 760 15.37 -55.89 -2.61
C GLN A 760 15.47 -57.42 -2.71
N GLN A 761 15.42 -58.13 -1.57
CA GLN A 761 15.34 -59.59 -1.55
C GLN A 761 14.03 -60.12 -2.16
N ASN A 762 12.91 -59.45 -1.92
CA ASN A 762 11.63 -59.83 -2.53
C ASN A 762 11.64 -59.59 -4.04
N GLU A 763 12.29 -58.54 -4.52
CA GLU A 763 12.49 -58.25 -5.94
C GLU A 763 13.36 -59.35 -6.60
N ASP A 764 14.47 -59.74 -5.98
CA ASP A 764 15.31 -60.86 -6.44
C ASP A 764 14.55 -62.19 -6.50
N VAL A 765 13.69 -62.47 -5.51
CA VAL A 765 12.84 -63.67 -5.49
C VAL A 765 11.79 -63.60 -6.60
N PHE A 766 11.22 -62.42 -6.87
CA PHE A 766 10.26 -62.20 -7.94
C PHE A 766 10.90 -62.45 -9.31
N ASP A 767 12.11 -61.95 -9.55
CA ASP A 767 12.89 -62.20 -10.78
C ASP A 767 13.18 -63.69 -11.00
N VAL A 768 13.48 -64.43 -9.93
CA VAL A 768 13.70 -65.89 -10.00
C VAL A 768 12.40 -66.64 -10.30
N LEU A 769 11.28 -66.20 -9.70
CA LEU A 769 9.95 -66.78 -9.97
C LEU A 769 9.51 -66.47 -11.40
N GLU A 770 9.77 -65.27 -11.91
CA GLU A 770 9.47 -64.87 -13.29
C GLU A 770 10.30 -65.68 -14.29
N LYS A 771 11.59 -65.92 -14.01
CA LYS A 771 12.41 -66.85 -14.81
C LYS A 771 11.86 -68.27 -14.81
N LYS A 772 11.48 -68.81 -13.66
CA LYS A 772 10.89 -70.16 -13.57
C LYS A 772 9.53 -70.24 -14.27
N TYR A 773 8.71 -69.20 -14.14
CA TYR A 773 7.42 -69.09 -14.82
C TYR A 773 7.64 -69.08 -16.34
N ASN A 774 8.56 -68.25 -16.84
CA ASN A 774 8.89 -68.18 -18.26
C ASN A 774 9.48 -69.51 -18.80
N GLU A 775 10.35 -70.18 -18.04
CA GLU A 775 10.88 -71.50 -18.40
C GLU A 775 9.81 -72.59 -18.44
N GLN A 776 8.86 -72.59 -17.49
CA GLN A 776 7.70 -73.49 -17.53
C GLN A 776 6.76 -73.14 -18.68
N HIS A 777 6.53 -71.85 -18.95
CA HIS A 777 5.71 -71.41 -20.06
C HIS A 777 6.31 -71.80 -21.42
N GLN A 778 7.65 -71.76 -21.55
CA GLN A 778 8.37 -72.25 -22.72
C GLN A 778 8.27 -73.77 -22.87
N LYS A 779 8.36 -74.54 -21.77
CA LYS A 779 8.18 -76.00 -21.81
C LYS A 779 6.75 -76.43 -22.17
N VAL A 780 5.74 -75.64 -21.80
CA VAL A 780 4.34 -75.90 -22.17
C VAL A 780 4.07 -75.48 -23.62
N MET A 781 4.65 -74.37 -24.10
CA MET A 781 4.54 -73.92 -25.51
C MET A 781 5.29 -74.81 -26.51
N VAL A 782 6.27 -75.61 -26.08
CA VAL A 782 6.98 -76.58 -26.94
C VAL A 782 6.26 -77.94 -27.01
N ASN A 783 5.25 -78.17 -26.16
CA ASN A 783 4.43 -79.39 -26.13
C ASN A 783 2.99 -79.18 -26.64
N ILE A 784 2.74 -78.07 -27.34
CA ILE A 784 1.57 -77.82 -28.20
C ILE A 784 2.12 -77.62 -29.61
#